data_AF-A0A177KHG0-F1
#
_entry.id   AF-A0A177KHG0-F1
#
_cell.length_a   1.000
_cell.length_b   1.000
_cell.length_c   1.000
_cell.angle_alpha   90.00
_cell.angle_beta   90.00
_cell.angle_gamma   90.00
#
_symmetry.space_group_name_H-M   'P 1'
#
loop_
_entity.id
_entity.type
_entity.pdbx_description
1 polymer ?
#
loop_
_entity_poly.entity_id
_entity_poly.type
_entity_poly.pdbx_seq_one_letter_code
_entity_poly.pdbx_strand_id
1 'polypeptide(L)'
;MTSIIIPELEKGIEEVLLVQWYKQPGDYIAMGDYLAEISNEEIRLDLFSEREGILKELYVAEGALVRIGDVVGNMESDASTLVESLMKVEEKKAITVEKPLDRVTGLDEKNPGGSSIHLMDNNEMQIQYSPDIQTIPVSSISMTYKEMRSLISHLYRRAEETFCTDESGFFQDIKKILSSRWVYMSNVNVVYDHSIAALFPYRAQYKLMDEDFDYKKYLDFSGFEGDAMTYEEVTKSFDTRDHPIFKDILALHDSYMSKNPSVSRLFTNATTNSDKSIAFKFNEYDIKSFDVVNQKTESLGKGFFIPIFRLNGKNSSEISDKMALHLWLENGLVPSELSGEHQEAYDYLLALYRLKDLDHDDFHEELSSTRIDSKSYLEKLLNSEKVRADIDRYDEKMLTDPNRGHWDLWPYLTEEKPLTIKLNDEIMARNPKMDIKDGGLIGIDFGTKSTVVVHQEENDFTIPMRVGVGYFNDEVKDWHYENPTVIEFIDLVSFFELYQEKAGRPDTVWQDVTVSHTAFNSLMNGKSDHYYSILNDLKQWAGDKKKHLRLKDKVGYDIILPSFLNLTDQEINPIELYAYYLGLYINNQHNGIYLDYTLSFPVTYEREVREKILQSFERGLKKTLPIPIQQDEEIMKKFRVTGGASEPAAYAICALQEYGFEPEEDEKTFYGVFDFGGGTTDFDFGIWREAGLKERRYDYVIEHFAADGDRYLGGENILELLAFEVFKKNQNTMRELNISFILPLECTKFPGSEILINESQESKLNTKQLVEELRPLWERHEGYEEHFEKGMIRVDLFDKAGQSKPNVELLVDKEEMEQVIMKRIEKGIKNFFDSLRRAFDRSETSKINKVNILLAGNSSKSPVVIDLFNRFIEEEAQNIHKLNELSDNLFEIFPPLGTDAAYLKQEEKGISVDRHVLASPTGKTGVAFGLVQSRKGGRIKVIDHNTVNDEAKFKYFLGMGKKGKFKTIIDREESYNKWHLFIDASEEDFEIYYTSLPEASTNQLGIKQTQRKKLRIEYVDDSAFVYIRRVSPTVLEYVVAYEDSILNEAYLSEITKVELN
;
A
#
# COMPACT_ATOMS: atom_id res chain seq x y z
N MET A 1 22.27 35.66 -14.03
CA MET A 1 21.58 36.42 -12.99
C MET A 1 20.10 36.50 -13.33
N THR A 2 19.25 36.22 -12.36
CA THR A 2 17.79 36.30 -12.41
C THR A 2 17.35 37.31 -11.36
N SER A 3 16.33 38.13 -11.68
CA SER A 3 15.82 39.16 -10.79
C SER A 3 14.62 38.67 -10.01
N ILE A 4 14.62 38.91 -8.70
CA ILE A 4 13.51 38.65 -7.79
C ILE A 4 12.59 39.88 -7.87
N ILE A 5 11.36 39.68 -8.31
CA ILE A 5 10.35 40.74 -8.50
C ILE A 5 9.15 40.52 -7.59
N ILE A 6 8.47 41.61 -7.20
CA ILE A 6 7.16 41.50 -6.54
C ILE A 6 6.10 41.06 -7.58
N PRO A 7 5.41 39.92 -7.38
CA PRO A 7 4.42 39.40 -8.33
C PRO A 7 3.14 40.23 -8.35
N GLU A 8 2.32 40.07 -9.39
CA GLU A 8 1.00 40.70 -9.47
C GLU A 8 0.03 40.06 -8.45
N LEU A 9 -0.53 40.88 -7.57
CA LEU A 9 -1.46 40.48 -6.50
C LEU A 9 -2.92 40.78 -6.91
N GLU A 10 -3.86 40.72 -5.96
CA GLU A 10 -5.27 41.00 -6.24
C GLU A 10 -5.51 42.41 -6.80
N LYS A 11 -6.56 42.53 -7.64
CA LYS A 11 -6.86 43.73 -8.43
C LYS A 11 -7.17 44.96 -7.56
N GLY A 12 -6.17 45.80 -7.36
CA GLY A 12 -6.27 47.07 -6.65
C GLY A 12 -5.04 47.41 -5.79
N ILE A 13 -4.13 46.45 -5.60
CA ILE A 13 -2.90 46.63 -4.82
C ILE A 13 -1.81 47.19 -5.72
N GLU A 14 -1.33 48.41 -5.45
CA GLU A 14 -0.22 49.05 -6.20
C GLU A 14 1.13 48.98 -5.46
N GLU A 15 1.12 49.00 -4.12
CA GLU A 15 2.31 48.96 -3.26
C GLU A 15 2.10 48.00 -2.08
N VAL A 16 3.17 47.35 -1.61
CA VAL A 16 3.21 46.45 -0.45
C VAL A 16 4.43 46.72 0.43
N LEU A 17 4.32 46.43 1.72
CA LEU A 17 5.41 46.52 2.70
C LEU A 17 6.17 45.19 2.76
N LEU A 18 7.48 45.21 2.52
CA LEU A 18 8.34 44.07 2.78
C LEU A 18 8.59 43.97 4.29
N VAL A 19 8.13 42.89 4.91
CA VAL A 19 8.11 42.72 6.38
C VAL A 19 9.43 42.15 6.88
N GLN A 20 9.90 41.06 6.29
CA GLN A 20 11.11 40.33 6.68
C GLN A 20 11.69 39.58 5.47
N TRP A 21 13.02 39.46 5.39
CA TRP A 21 13.69 38.51 4.49
C TRP A 21 13.99 37.18 5.20
N TYR A 22 13.68 36.06 4.55
CA TYR A 22 13.96 34.71 5.03
C TYR A 22 15.29 34.14 4.49
N LYS A 23 15.87 34.77 3.46
CA LYS A 23 17.15 34.42 2.83
C LYS A 23 18.07 35.65 2.79
N GLN A 24 19.37 35.45 2.94
CA GLN A 24 20.40 36.50 2.95
C GLN A 24 21.36 36.38 1.74
N PRO A 25 22.04 37.48 1.34
CA PRO A 25 23.09 37.44 0.32
C PRO A 25 24.20 36.42 0.64
N GLY A 26 24.31 35.39 -0.18
CA GLY A 26 25.18 34.22 0.01
C GLY A 26 24.42 32.90 0.04
N ASP A 27 23.15 32.91 0.44
CA ASP A 27 22.34 31.69 0.63
C ASP A 27 22.00 30.99 -0.69
N TYR A 28 21.91 29.66 -0.64
CA TYR A 28 21.26 28.88 -1.70
C TYR A 28 19.73 29.02 -1.60
N ILE A 29 19.10 29.16 -2.75
CA ILE A 29 17.66 29.19 -2.94
C ILE A 29 17.31 28.00 -3.83
N ALA A 30 16.43 27.12 -3.36
CA ALA A 30 15.79 26.09 -4.18
C ALA A 30 14.56 26.66 -4.91
N MET A 31 14.12 25.99 -5.98
CA MET A 31 12.85 26.33 -6.62
C MET A 31 11.69 26.01 -5.66
N GLY A 32 10.86 27.01 -5.35
CA GLY A 32 9.79 26.93 -4.36
C GLY A 32 10.16 27.45 -2.96
N ASP A 33 11.42 27.86 -2.71
CA ASP A 33 11.82 28.42 -1.41
C ASP A 33 11.10 29.73 -1.08
N TYR A 34 10.78 29.91 0.21
CA TYR A 34 10.31 31.16 0.80
C TYR A 34 11.47 32.17 0.84
N LEU A 35 11.26 33.38 0.31
CA LEU A 35 12.28 34.44 0.21
C LEU A 35 12.03 35.59 1.19
N ALA A 36 10.79 36.07 1.31
CA ALA A 36 10.42 37.20 2.17
C ALA A 36 8.91 37.22 2.46
N GLU A 37 8.51 37.78 3.60
CA GLU A 37 7.11 38.13 3.89
C GLU A 37 6.79 39.53 3.32
N ILE A 38 5.67 39.65 2.60
CA ILE A 38 5.11 40.92 2.12
C ILE A 38 3.68 41.14 2.64
N SER A 39 3.30 42.39 2.88
CA SER A 39 2.00 42.71 3.47
C SER A 39 1.40 44.04 3.01
N ASN A 40 0.08 44.19 3.16
CA ASN A 40 -0.62 45.47 3.14
C ASN A 40 -1.63 45.54 4.31
N GLU A 41 -2.61 46.46 4.27
CA GLU A 41 -3.60 46.62 5.34
C GLU A 41 -4.62 45.46 5.43
N GLU A 42 -4.74 44.62 4.39
CA GLU A 42 -5.77 43.56 4.28
C GLU A 42 -5.19 42.14 4.16
N ILE A 43 -3.97 41.97 3.63
CA ILE A 43 -3.38 40.66 3.27
C ILE A 43 -1.89 40.59 3.71
N ARG A 44 -1.46 39.38 4.10
CA ARG A 44 -0.04 38.98 4.21
C ARG A 44 0.21 37.78 3.30
N LEU A 45 1.33 37.76 2.59
CA LEU A 45 1.72 36.70 1.66
C LEU A 45 3.24 36.52 1.69
N ASP A 46 3.68 35.31 1.39
CA ASP A 46 5.09 35.00 1.20
C ASP A 46 5.49 35.17 -0.29
N LEU A 47 6.70 35.66 -0.51
CA LEU A 47 7.36 35.71 -1.81
C LEU A 47 8.17 34.43 -2.01
N PHE A 48 7.85 33.66 -3.05
CA PHE A 48 8.49 32.38 -3.36
C PHE A 48 9.48 32.50 -4.53
N SER A 49 10.50 31.64 -4.57
CA SER A 49 11.42 31.60 -5.72
C SER A 49 10.89 30.71 -6.85
N GLU A 50 10.75 31.28 -8.05
CA GLU A 50 10.40 30.52 -9.26
C GLU A 50 11.56 29.64 -9.80
N ARG A 51 12.78 29.79 -9.28
CA ARG A 51 14.01 29.13 -9.79
C ARG A 51 15.02 28.88 -8.66
N GLU A 52 16.00 28.02 -8.93
CA GLU A 52 17.14 27.82 -8.04
C GLU A 52 18.34 28.73 -8.36
N GLY A 53 19.24 28.89 -7.38
CA GLY A 53 20.50 29.64 -7.52
C GLY A 53 20.95 30.28 -6.21
N ILE A 54 22.07 31.02 -6.24
CA ILE A 54 22.62 31.70 -5.06
C ILE A 54 22.11 33.15 -5.00
N LEU A 55 21.55 33.57 -3.86
CA LEU A 55 21.16 34.96 -3.61
C LEU A 55 22.39 35.87 -3.59
N LYS A 56 22.43 36.93 -4.41
CA LYS A 56 23.62 37.81 -4.52
C LYS A 56 23.46 39.14 -3.84
N GLU A 57 22.32 39.81 -4.04
CA GLU A 57 22.07 41.14 -3.52
C GLU A 57 20.58 41.32 -3.21
N LEU A 58 20.29 41.97 -2.08
CA LEU A 58 18.97 42.48 -1.72
C LEU A 58 18.99 44.00 -1.88
N TYR A 59 18.07 44.56 -2.65
CA TYR A 59 18.01 46.00 -2.94
C TYR A 59 17.05 46.76 -2.02
N VAL A 60 16.25 46.03 -1.24
CA VAL A 60 15.20 46.56 -0.39
C VAL A 60 15.40 46.04 1.03
N ALA A 61 15.44 46.95 1.99
CA ALA A 61 15.51 46.61 3.42
C ALA A 61 14.13 46.29 4.00
N GLU A 62 14.11 45.53 5.09
CA GLU A 62 12.91 45.23 5.86
C GLU A 62 12.24 46.52 6.36
N GLY A 63 10.90 46.56 6.31
CA GLY A 63 10.11 47.75 6.64
C GLY A 63 10.00 48.80 5.52
N ALA A 64 10.41 48.49 4.28
CA ALA A 64 10.27 49.37 3.13
C ALA A 64 9.03 49.03 2.27
N LEU A 65 8.41 50.06 1.69
CA LEU A 65 7.35 49.93 0.68
C LEU A 65 7.96 49.71 -0.71
N VAL A 66 7.40 48.76 -1.45
CA VAL A 66 7.78 48.37 -2.82
C VAL A 66 6.55 48.21 -3.70
N ARG A 67 6.71 48.40 -5.01
CA ARG A 67 5.61 48.31 -5.97
C ARG A 67 5.49 46.92 -6.57
N ILE A 68 4.28 46.60 -7.03
CA ILE A 68 4.07 45.43 -7.89
C ILE A 68 4.97 45.55 -9.13
N GLY A 69 5.78 44.52 -9.38
CA GLY A 69 6.77 44.49 -10.46
C GLY A 69 8.14 45.13 -10.16
N ASP A 70 8.38 45.70 -8.97
CA ASP A 70 9.72 46.18 -8.60
C ASP A 70 10.69 45.01 -8.40
N VAL A 71 11.95 45.20 -8.83
CA VAL A 71 13.06 44.27 -8.57
C VAL A 71 13.60 44.50 -7.17
N VAL A 72 13.38 43.54 -6.27
CA VAL A 72 13.73 43.63 -4.85
C VAL A 72 15.06 42.93 -4.49
N GLY A 73 15.55 42.06 -5.36
CA GLY A 73 16.85 41.41 -5.25
C GLY A 73 17.29 40.70 -6.54
N ASN A 74 18.50 40.16 -6.55
CA ASN A 74 19.08 39.42 -7.68
C ASN A 74 19.77 38.13 -7.19
N MET A 75 19.60 37.05 -7.95
CA MET A 75 20.24 35.74 -7.72
C MET A 75 21.06 35.27 -8.93
N GLU A 76 22.05 34.41 -8.72
CA GLU A 76 22.87 33.82 -9.77
C GLU A 76 22.47 32.37 -10.03
N SER A 77 21.72 32.18 -11.10
CA SER A 77 21.28 30.90 -11.64
C SER A 77 22.34 30.26 -12.55
N ASP A 78 23.55 30.03 -12.03
CA ASP A 78 24.58 29.20 -12.68
C ASP A 78 25.73 28.88 -11.71
N ALA A 79 25.71 27.71 -11.06
CA ALA A 79 26.71 27.33 -10.05
C ALA A 79 28.14 27.20 -10.62
N SER A 80 28.27 26.96 -11.94
CA SER A 80 29.55 26.81 -12.65
C SER A 80 30.52 27.98 -12.46
N THR A 81 30.01 29.20 -12.28
CA THR A 81 30.83 30.42 -12.27
C THR A 81 31.61 30.63 -10.96
N LEU A 82 31.17 30.01 -9.86
CA LEU A 82 31.78 30.19 -8.54
C LEU A 82 33.20 29.58 -8.51
N VAL A 83 33.35 28.37 -9.05
CA VAL A 83 34.61 27.59 -9.06
C VAL A 83 35.73 28.35 -9.77
N GLU A 84 35.45 28.91 -10.95
CA GLU A 84 36.40 29.70 -11.74
C GLU A 84 36.87 31.00 -11.04
N SER A 85 36.07 31.53 -10.12
CA SER A 85 36.37 32.77 -9.40
C SER A 85 37.28 32.52 -8.19
N LEU A 86 37.07 31.38 -7.49
CA LEU A 86 37.86 30.96 -6.34
C LEU A 86 39.27 30.52 -6.75
N MET A 87 39.41 29.69 -7.81
CA MET A 87 40.71 29.20 -8.28
C MET A 87 41.71 30.33 -8.62
N LYS A 88 41.22 31.47 -9.16
CA LYS A 88 42.06 32.63 -9.53
C LYS A 88 42.64 33.41 -8.33
N VAL A 89 42.22 33.09 -7.10
CA VAL A 89 42.78 33.67 -5.87
C VAL A 89 43.99 32.87 -5.38
N GLU A 90 43.98 31.55 -5.54
CA GLU A 90 45.03 30.64 -5.04
C GLU A 90 46.30 30.63 -5.90
N GLU A 91 46.17 30.76 -7.23
CA GLU A 91 47.29 30.75 -8.19
C GLU A 91 48.41 31.78 -7.88
N LYS A 92 48.14 32.79 -7.05
CA LYS A 92 49.11 33.85 -6.69
C LYS A 92 50.04 33.54 -5.51
N LYS A 93 49.99 32.35 -4.91
CA LYS A 93 50.79 32.03 -3.70
C LYS A 93 51.79 30.87 -3.79
N ALA A 94 51.86 30.12 -4.89
CA ALA A 94 52.77 28.95 -5.01
C ALA A 94 53.72 29.05 -6.21
N ILE A 95 54.98 29.45 -5.98
CA ILE A 95 56.08 29.42 -6.96
C ILE A 95 57.37 28.96 -6.25
N THR A 96 58.27 28.28 -6.98
CA THR A 96 59.52 27.58 -6.56
C THR A 96 59.30 26.34 -5.67
N VAL A 97 59.99 25.20 -5.87
CA VAL A 97 61.23 24.87 -6.64
C VAL A 97 61.00 23.71 -7.65
N GLU A 98 61.94 23.47 -8.55
CA GLU A 98 61.85 22.64 -9.77
C GLU A 98 62.12 21.11 -9.61
N LYS A 99 61.73 20.35 -10.66
CA LYS A 99 62.05 18.92 -10.97
C LYS A 99 63.48 18.78 -11.60
N PRO A 100 64.05 17.59 -11.97
CA PRO A 100 63.51 16.21 -12.13
C PRO A 100 64.42 15.12 -11.44
N LEU A 101 64.61 13.82 -11.81
CA LEU A 101 64.31 12.97 -12.98
C LEU A 101 64.43 11.44 -12.66
N ASP A 102 63.74 10.58 -13.45
CA ASP A 102 63.99 9.15 -13.80
C ASP A 102 64.65 8.14 -12.79
N ARG A 103 63.95 7.04 -12.39
CA ARG A 103 63.69 5.78 -13.17
C ARG A 103 63.68 4.45 -12.36
N VAL A 104 62.84 3.51 -12.85
CA VAL A 104 62.96 2.02 -12.85
C VAL A 104 62.52 1.20 -11.59
N THR A 105 61.32 0.62 -11.75
CA THR A 105 60.79 -0.70 -11.28
C THR A 105 61.19 -1.30 -9.92
N GLY A 106 60.17 -1.54 -9.09
CA GLY A 106 60.17 -2.51 -7.98
C GLY A 106 58.74 -3.03 -7.76
N LEU A 107 58.61 -4.24 -7.20
CA LEU A 107 57.33 -4.82 -6.76
C LEU A 107 57.11 -4.56 -5.26
N ASP A 108 55.87 -4.77 -4.82
CA ASP A 108 55.41 -4.85 -3.43
C ASP A 108 55.67 -3.63 -2.53
N GLU A 109 54.62 -2.85 -2.26
CA GLU A 109 54.43 -2.34 -0.90
C GLU A 109 52.93 -2.26 -0.55
N LYS A 110 52.62 -2.46 0.74
CA LYS A 110 51.23 -2.48 1.25
C LYS A 110 50.77 -1.06 1.55
N ASN A 111 49.57 -0.69 1.10
CA ASN A 111 48.87 0.51 1.56
C ASN A 111 47.78 0.16 2.58
N PRO A 112 48.06 0.20 3.90
CA PRO A 112 47.02 0.26 4.91
C PRO A 112 46.51 1.71 5.05
N GLY A 113 45.21 1.95 4.86
CA GLY A 113 44.59 3.25 5.16
C GLY A 113 44.25 4.15 3.97
N GLY A 114 43.88 3.59 2.81
CA GLY A 114 43.01 4.31 1.86
C GLY A 114 41.55 4.26 2.33
N SER A 115 40.76 5.28 1.98
CA SER A 115 39.30 5.28 2.17
C SER A 115 38.63 4.18 1.33
N SER A 116 37.48 3.70 1.80
CA SER A 116 36.69 2.65 1.13
C SER A 116 35.71 3.17 0.09
N ILE A 117 35.52 4.49 0.02
CA ILE A 117 34.47 5.14 -0.78
C ILE A 117 35.09 6.30 -1.56
N HIS A 118 34.72 6.41 -2.85
CA HIS A 118 35.14 7.50 -3.75
C HIS A 118 34.03 7.83 -4.75
N LEU A 119 34.05 9.05 -5.29
CA LEU A 119 33.19 9.47 -6.41
C LEU A 119 33.83 9.04 -7.75
N MET A 120 33.00 8.56 -8.69
CA MET A 120 33.46 8.27 -10.06
C MET A 120 33.54 9.53 -10.93
N ASP A 121 34.50 9.52 -11.85
CA ASP A 121 34.47 10.41 -13.03
C ASP A 121 33.61 9.79 -14.14
N ASN A 122 32.87 10.62 -14.89
CA ASN A 122 31.87 10.18 -15.88
C ASN A 122 32.44 9.26 -16.98
N ASN A 123 33.76 9.19 -17.15
CA ASN A 123 34.43 8.31 -18.10
C ASN A 123 34.51 6.84 -17.64
N GLU A 124 34.33 6.54 -16.35
CA GLU A 124 34.39 5.15 -15.84
C GLU A 124 33.07 4.37 -16.08
N MET A 125 31.97 5.08 -16.39
CA MET A 125 30.65 4.47 -16.63
C MET A 125 30.56 3.58 -17.89
N GLN A 126 31.58 3.57 -18.76
CA GLN A 126 31.55 2.83 -20.04
C GLN A 126 32.36 1.51 -20.02
N ILE A 127 32.09 0.64 -19.05
CA ILE A 127 32.41 -0.78 -19.22
C ILE A 127 31.33 -1.42 -20.11
N GLN A 128 31.53 -1.39 -21.43
CA GLN A 128 30.70 -2.13 -22.38
C GLN A 128 30.95 -3.64 -22.25
N TYR A 129 30.24 -4.28 -21.33
CA TYR A 129 30.08 -5.72 -21.29
C TYR A 129 29.35 -6.23 -22.55
N SER A 130 29.55 -7.50 -22.91
CA SER A 130 28.77 -8.11 -24.00
C SER A 130 27.28 -8.16 -23.61
N PRO A 131 26.33 -7.82 -24.50
CA PRO A 131 24.90 -7.88 -24.18
C PRO A 131 24.43 -9.30 -23.80
N ASP A 132 25.13 -10.33 -24.30
CA ASP A 132 24.85 -11.75 -24.06
C ASP A 132 25.51 -12.28 -22.77
N ILE A 133 26.23 -11.46 -21.99
CA ILE A 133 26.89 -11.93 -20.78
C ILE A 133 25.85 -12.14 -19.67
N GLN A 134 25.90 -13.30 -19.03
CA GLN A 134 24.90 -13.69 -18.03
C GLN A 134 25.17 -13.08 -16.65
N THR A 135 26.44 -12.97 -16.29
CA THR A 135 26.91 -12.50 -14.98
C THR A 135 28.20 -11.70 -15.14
N ILE A 136 28.47 -10.82 -14.18
CA ILE A 136 29.76 -10.12 -14.05
C ILE A 136 30.22 -10.17 -12.59
N PRO A 137 31.53 -10.36 -12.32
CA PRO A 137 32.10 -10.13 -11.01
C PRO A 137 32.14 -8.63 -10.71
N VAL A 138 31.90 -8.28 -9.45
CA VAL A 138 31.80 -6.93 -8.91
C VAL A 138 32.62 -6.87 -7.63
N SER A 139 33.64 -6.01 -7.61
CA SER A 139 34.48 -5.73 -6.42
C SER A 139 34.23 -4.33 -5.83
N SER A 140 33.27 -3.59 -6.41
CA SER A 140 32.87 -2.26 -5.96
C SER A 140 31.45 -1.95 -6.43
N ILE A 141 30.62 -1.38 -5.56
CA ILE A 141 29.21 -1.11 -5.80
C ILE A 141 29.01 0.38 -6.05
N SER A 142 28.35 0.72 -7.15
CA SER A 142 27.94 2.09 -7.47
C SER A 142 26.51 2.33 -6.98
N MET A 143 26.28 3.44 -6.26
CA MET A 143 24.98 3.80 -5.69
C MET A 143 24.71 5.29 -5.91
N THR A 144 23.45 5.66 -6.19
CA THR A 144 23.01 7.07 -6.15
C THR A 144 23.12 7.65 -4.74
N TYR A 145 23.08 8.98 -4.61
CA TYR A 145 23.13 9.64 -3.30
C TYR A 145 21.94 9.23 -2.43
N LYS A 146 20.74 9.11 -3.04
CA LYS A 146 19.51 8.68 -2.35
C LYS A 146 19.60 7.23 -1.86
N GLU A 147 20.04 6.31 -2.73
CA GLU A 147 20.26 4.90 -2.35
C GLU A 147 21.30 4.75 -1.23
N MET A 148 22.34 5.60 -1.24
CA MET A 148 23.37 5.59 -0.21
C MET A 148 22.82 6.05 1.15
N ARG A 149 21.96 7.08 1.19
CA ARG A 149 21.22 7.43 2.42
C ARG A 149 20.26 6.34 2.87
N SER A 150 19.52 5.73 1.94
CA SER A 150 18.64 4.58 2.20
C SER A 150 19.43 3.41 2.84
N LEU A 151 20.68 3.20 2.42
CA LEU A 151 21.59 2.23 3.06
C LEU A 151 22.04 2.66 4.47
N ILE A 152 22.49 3.91 4.69
CA ILE A 152 22.88 4.40 6.03
C ILE A 152 21.74 4.25 7.02
N SER A 153 20.53 4.73 6.65
CA SER A 153 19.33 4.63 7.49
C SER A 153 18.97 3.17 7.81
N HIS A 154 19.09 2.26 6.85
CA HIS A 154 18.88 0.82 7.08
C HIS A 154 19.92 0.23 8.05
N LEU A 155 21.21 0.56 7.87
CA LEU A 155 22.30 0.06 8.74
C LEU A 155 22.15 0.59 10.17
N TYR A 156 21.84 1.88 10.35
CA TYR A 156 21.58 2.48 11.64
C TYR A 156 20.35 1.87 12.32
N ARG A 157 19.21 1.76 11.61
CA ARG A 157 17.97 1.18 12.17
C ARG A 157 18.18 -0.27 12.60
N ARG A 158 18.90 -1.08 11.81
CA ARG A 158 19.26 -2.46 12.17
C ARG A 158 20.15 -2.52 13.42
N ALA A 159 21.07 -1.57 13.60
CA ALA A 159 21.87 -1.48 14.82
C ALA A 159 21.02 -1.11 16.05
N GLU A 160 20.06 -0.20 15.89
CA GLU A 160 19.10 0.18 16.94
C GLU A 160 18.15 -0.98 17.32
N GLU A 161 17.62 -1.72 16.34
CA GLU A 161 16.85 -2.95 16.52
C GLU A 161 17.66 -4.03 17.27
N THR A 162 18.95 -4.18 16.92
CA THR A 162 19.86 -5.14 17.55
C THR A 162 20.17 -4.74 18.99
N PHE A 163 20.39 -3.45 19.29
CA PHE A 163 20.56 -2.97 20.66
C PHE A 163 19.36 -3.31 21.56
N CYS A 164 18.14 -3.22 21.04
CA CYS A 164 16.94 -3.58 21.79
C CYS A 164 16.79 -5.09 22.04
N THR A 165 17.44 -5.97 21.27
CA THR A 165 17.17 -7.42 21.27
C THR A 165 18.35 -8.31 21.67
N ASP A 166 19.60 -7.86 21.48
CA ASP A 166 20.80 -8.63 21.81
C ASP A 166 21.20 -8.46 23.28
N GLU A 167 21.42 -9.58 23.96
CA GLU A 167 21.88 -9.69 25.35
C GLU A 167 23.32 -10.24 25.43
N SER A 168 24.09 -10.07 24.35
CA SER A 168 25.48 -10.50 24.22
C SER A 168 26.37 -9.46 23.51
N GLY A 169 27.69 -9.71 23.49
CA GLY A 169 28.65 -8.95 22.69
C GLY A 169 28.70 -7.44 22.97
N PHE A 170 28.87 -6.67 21.89
CA PHE A 170 29.03 -5.22 21.91
C PHE A 170 27.90 -4.49 22.66
N PHE A 171 26.65 -4.78 22.30
CA PHE A 171 25.50 -4.09 22.89
C PHE A 171 25.25 -4.46 24.36
N GLN A 172 25.65 -5.67 24.79
CA GLN A 172 25.64 -6.02 26.22
C GLN A 172 26.64 -5.17 27.03
N ASP A 173 27.83 -4.90 26.51
CA ASP A 173 28.78 -4.00 27.17
C ASP A 173 28.26 -2.55 27.18
N ILE A 174 27.60 -2.08 26.12
CA ILE A 174 26.93 -0.75 26.10
C ILE A 174 25.82 -0.68 27.16
N LYS A 175 24.91 -1.67 27.24
CA LYS A 175 23.87 -1.76 28.29
C LYS A 175 24.48 -1.75 29.70
N LYS A 176 25.59 -2.46 29.89
CA LYS A 176 26.33 -2.53 31.17
C LYS A 176 26.99 -1.19 31.54
N ILE A 177 27.55 -0.47 30.57
CA ILE A 177 28.07 0.90 30.78
C ILE A 177 26.90 1.85 31.09
N LEU A 178 25.79 1.77 30.36
CA LEU A 178 24.58 2.56 30.63
C LEU A 178 24.01 2.31 32.04
N SER A 179 24.00 1.06 32.51
CA SER A 179 23.61 0.71 33.89
C SER A 179 24.55 1.26 34.97
N SER A 180 25.72 1.76 34.58
CA SER A 180 26.64 2.46 35.49
C SER A 180 26.19 3.91 35.62
N ARG A 181 25.76 4.28 36.82
CA ARG A 181 25.22 5.62 37.10
C ARG A 181 26.12 6.77 36.60
N TRP A 182 27.43 6.59 36.66
CA TRP A 182 28.42 7.56 36.19
C TRP A 182 29.22 6.93 35.06
N VAL A 183 29.31 7.62 33.92
CA VAL A 183 30.09 7.19 32.75
C VAL A 183 31.02 8.33 32.34
N TYR A 184 32.30 8.06 32.13
CA TYR A 184 33.25 9.07 31.69
C TYR A 184 33.38 9.11 30.17
N MET A 185 33.06 10.26 29.56
CA MET A 185 33.14 10.47 28.12
C MET A 185 34.50 11.07 27.77
N SER A 186 35.40 10.20 27.28
CA SER A 186 36.83 10.53 27.20
C SER A 186 37.18 11.55 26.10
N ASN A 187 36.40 11.57 25.02
CA ASN A 187 36.63 12.41 23.84
C ASN A 187 36.33 13.89 24.08
N VAL A 188 35.27 14.18 24.85
CA VAL A 188 34.88 15.55 25.27
C VAL A 188 35.26 15.87 26.73
N ASN A 189 35.80 14.89 27.47
CA ASN A 189 36.24 15.05 28.86
C ASN A 189 35.10 15.57 29.78
N VAL A 190 33.98 14.85 29.80
CA VAL A 190 32.80 15.09 30.66
C VAL A 190 32.39 13.79 31.37
N VAL A 191 31.61 13.90 32.45
CA VAL A 191 30.96 12.76 33.12
C VAL A 191 29.46 12.87 32.92
N TYR A 192 28.84 11.79 32.43
CA TYR A 192 27.38 11.62 32.36
C TYR A 192 26.84 11.06 33.70
N ASP A 193 25.74 11.63 34.21
CA ASP A 193 24.94 11.06 35.31
C ASP A 193 23.64 10.49 34.74
N HIS A 194 23.50 9.17 34.78
CA HIS A 194 22.30 8.47 34.32
C HIS A 194 21.05 8.91 35.10
N SER A 195 21.19 9.23 36.40
CA SER A 195 20.03 9.50 37.27
C SER A 195 19.30 10.82 36.99
N ILE A 196 19.90 11.70 36.17
CA ILE A 196 19.29 12.95 35.66
C ILE A 196 19.61 13.22 34.18
N ALA A 197 20.12 12.22 33.45
CA ALA A 197 20.55 12.32 32.05
C ALA A 197 21.27 13.64 31.68
N ALA A 198 22.35 13.94 32.41
CA ALA A 198 23.06 15.21 32.29
C ALA A 198 24.58 15.04 32.26
N LEU A 199 25.27 16.00 31.65
CA LEU A 199 26.72 16.07 31.55
C LEU A 199 27.27 17.10 32.54
N PHE A 200 28.39 16.75 33.16
CA PHE A 200 29.21 17.61 33.99
C PHE A 200 30.64 17.64 33.43
N PRO A 201 31.33 18.80 33.41
CA PRO A 201 32.73 18.84 32.95
C PRO A 201 33.60 17.94 33.83
N TYR A 202 34.54 17.20 33.26
CA TYR A 202 35.58 16.55 34.06
C TYR A 202 36.82 17.45 34.12
N ARG A 203 37.26 17.85 35.32
CA ARG A 203 38.32 18.86 35.49
C ARG A 203 39.21 18.52 36.68
N ALA A 204 40.52 18.46 36.42
CA ALA A 204 41.55 18.33 37.45
C ALA A 204 41.58 19.53 38.42
N GLN A 205 41.04 20.70 38.03
CA GLN A 205 40.84 21.86 38.90
C GLN A 205 39.54 22.58 38.55
N TYR A 206 38.73 22.87 39.57
CA TYR A 206 37.57 23.77 39.48
C TYR A 206 37.97 25.17 39.91
N LYS A 207 37.40 26.20 39.26
CA LYS A 207 37.72 27.58 39.63
C LYS A 207 37.13 27.90 41.00
N LEU A 208 37.98 28.38 41.90
CA LEU A 208 37.58 28.90 43.20
C LEU A 208 36.73 30.17 43.03
N MET A 209 35.63 30.25 43.77
CA MET A 209 34.79 31.44 43.85
C MET A 209 35.43 32.48 44.78
N ASP A 210 35.38 33.74 44.35
CA ASP A 210 35.81 34.94 45.06
C ASP A 210 34.65 35.94 45.21
N GLU A 211 34.93 37.14 45.73
CA GLU A 211 33.90 38.15 46.07
C GLU A 211 33.22 38.79 44.82
N ASP A 212 33.81 38.61 43.63
CA ASP A 212 33.32 39.10 42.33
C ASP A 212 32.91 37.95 41.38
N PHE A 213 32.63 36.76 41.90
CA PHE A 213 32.37 35.56 41.09
C PHE A 213 31.08 35.64 40.25
N ASP A 214 31.22 36.02 38.99
CA ASP A 214 30.17 35.95 37.98
C ASP A 214 30.06 34.53 37.38
N TYR A 215 29.13 33.73 37.91
CA TYR A 215 28.91 32.34 37.49
C TYR A 215 28.58 32.19 36.00
N LYS A 216 28.02 33.23 35.35
CA LYS A 216 27.64 33.19 33.94
C LYS A 216 28.83 33.00 32.99
N LYS A 217 30.04 33.36 33.43
CA LYS A 217 31.29 33.18 32.67
C LYS A 217 31.87 31.76 32.74
N TYR A 218 31.17 30.82 33.38
CA TYR A 218 31.63 29.44 33.58
C TYR A 218 30.53 28.41 33.30
N LEU A 219 29.48 28.81 32.57
CA LEU A 219 28.43 27.92 32.09
C LEU A 219 28.94 26.98 31.01
N ASP A 220 29.77 27.49 30.09
CA ASP A 220 30.27 26.71 28.96
C ASP A 220 31.36 25.70 29.35
N PHE A 221 31.30 24.51 28.78
CA PHE A 221 32.35 23.50 28.92
C PHE A 221 32.37 22.50 27.77
N SER A 222 33.56 22.11 27.31
CA SER A 222 33.75 20.99 26.37
C SER A 222 32.95 21.05 25.05
N GLY A 223 32.49 22.23 24.63
CA GLY A 223 31.62 22.42 23.45
C GLY A 223 30.13 22.60 23.78
N PHE A 224 29.73 22.38 25.04
CA PHE A 224 28.35 22.51 25.52
C PHE A 224 28.10 23.89 26.14
N GLU A 225 27.03 24.57 25.71
CA GLU A 225 26.46 25.75 26.38
C GLU A 225 25.66 25.28 27.60
N GLY A 226 26.30 25.28 28.77
CA GLY A 226 25.70 24.80 30.00
C GLY A 226 24.75 25.79 30.67
N ASP A 227 24.14 25.35 31.77
CA ASP A 227 23.40 26.16 32.73
C ASP A 227 23.92 25.87 34.14
N ALA A 228 23.41 26.59 35.14
CA ALA A 228 23.58 26.24 36.53
C ALA A 228 22.52 25.23 37.00
N MET A 229 22.93 24.29 37.84
CA MET A 229 22.02 23.30 38.41
C MET A 229 20.94 23.92 39.31
N THR A 230 19.79 23.24 39.36
CA THR A 230 18.76 23.45 40.38
C THR A 230 19.09 22.73 41.69
N TYR A 231 18.36 23.05 42.75
CA TYR A 231 18.44 22.32 44.02
C TYR A 231 18.12 20.81 43.87
N GLU A 232 17.18 20.45 42.99
CA GLU A 232 16.78 19.06 42.77
C GLU A 232 17.86 18.27 42.04
N GLU A 233 18.43 18.85 40.97
CA GLU A 233 19.55 18.28 40.21
C GLU A 233 20.76 18.08 41.12
N VAL A 234 21.13 19.08 41.94
CA VAL A 234 22.20 18.93 42.92
C VAL A 234 21.88 17.85 43.96
N THR A 235 20.64 17.73 44.42
CA THR A 235 20.28 16.70 45.41
C THR A 235 20.35 15.29 44.80
N LYS A 236 19.86 15.10 43.57
CA LYS A 236 19.93 13.82 42.84
C LYS A 236 21.39 13.45 42.55
N SER A 237 22.16 14.35 41.91
CA SER A 237 23.55 14.10 41.50
C SER A 237 24.54 14.02 42.67
N PHE A 238 24.49 14.97 43.60
CA PHE A 238 25.58 15.18 44.55
C PHE A 238 25.34 14.63 45.97
N ASP A 239 24.14 14.17 46.40
CA ASP A 239 23.96 13.51 47.72
C ASP A 239 24.50 12.06 47.74
N THR A 240 25.78 11.91 47.44
CA THR A 240 26.52 10.64 47.43
C THR A 240 27.95 10.86 47.95
N ARG A 241 28.66 9.77 48.22
CA ARG A 241 30.10 9.77 48.55
C ARG A 241 30.98 9.48 47.35
N ASP A 242 30.39 8.99 46.25
CA ASP A 242 31.11 8.30 45.19
C ASP A 242 31.07 8.98 43.83
N HIS A 243 30.45 10.16 43.72
CA HIS A 243 30.47 11.00 42.52
C HIS A 243 31.93 11.21 42.05
N PRO A 244 32.28 10.94 40.77
CA PRO A 244 33.66 11.03 40.29
C PRO A 244 34.32 12.39 40.59
N ILE A 245 33.67 13.47 40.16
CA ILE A 245 34.12 14.86 40.35
C ILE A 245 34.41 15.21 41.83
N PHE A 246 33.64 14.67 42.78
CA PHE A 246 33.82 14.95 44.21
C PHE A 246 35.16 14.43 44.76
N LYS A 247 35.68 13.30 44.22
CA LYS A 247 36.95 12.71 44.68
C LYS A 247 38.14 13.60 44.32
N ASP A 248 38.16 14.15 43.11
CA ASP A 248 39.21 15.09 42.68
C ASP A 248 39.12 16.44 43.40
N ILE A 249 37.90 16.92 43.67
CA ILE A 249 37.65 18.14 44.45
C ILE A 249 38.16 18.01 45.91
N LEU A 250 38.08 16.83 46.52
CA LEU A 250 38.68 16.58 47.83
C LEU A 250 40.22 16.56 47.78
N ALA A 251 40.81 15.92 46.77
CA ALA A 251 42.27 15.85 46.61
C ALA A 251 42.92 17.24 46.50
N LEU A 252 42.23 18.22 45.91
CA LEU A 252 42.66 19.61 45.87
C LEU A 252 42.67 20.27 47.26
N HIS A 253 41.76 19.90 48.15
CA HIS A 253 41.67 20.46 49.51
C HIS A 253 42.81 19.96 50.41
N ASP A 254 43.13 18.67 50.35
CA ASP A 254 44.21 18.06 51.15
C ASP A 254 45.59 18.69 50.85
N SER A 255 45.80 19.25 49.66
CA SER A 255 47.04 19.97 49.31
C SER A 255 47.30 21.25 50.13
N TYR A 256 46.27 21.78 50.83
CA TYR A 256 46.34 23.04 51.59
C TYR A 256 46.22 22.88 53.12
N MET A 257 45.79 21.73 53.65
CA MET A 257 45.48 21.57 55.09
C MET A 257 45.93 20.21 55.65
N SER A 258 46.68 20.22 56.76
CA SER A 258 47.28 19.01 57.34
C SER A 258 46.33 18.18 58.22
N LYS A 259 45.07 18.01 57.80
CA LYS A 259 44.06 17.14 58.43
C LYS A 259 43.01 16.74 57.38
N ASN A 260 42.80 15.44 57.18
CA ASN A 260 41.69 14.93 56.38
C ASN A 260 40.35 15.49 56.90
N PRO A 261 39.56 16.21 56.08
CA PRO A 261 38.20 16.55 56.44
C PRO A 261 37.33 15.28 56.37
N SER A 262 36.58 14.98 57.42
CA SER A 262 35.70 13.80 57.49
C SER A 262 34.37 14.06 56.77
N VAL A 263 34.42 14.47 55.49
CA VAL A 263 33.25 14.90 54.71
C VAL A 263 32.28 13.73 54.58
N SER A 264 31.10 13.89 55.19
CA SER A 264 30.21 12.76 55.45
C SER A 264 29.13 12.55 54.38
N ARG A 265 28.66 13.63 53.75
CA ARG A 265 27.98 13.74 52.44
C ARG A 265 28.07 15.21 51.96
N LEU A 266 27.74 15.46 50.70
CA LEU A 266 27.48 16.80 50.16
C LEU A 266 26.07 17.24 50.58
N PHE A 267 25.95 17.99 51.68
CA PHE A 267 24.64 18.35 52.22
C PHE A 267 24.03 19.56 51.50
N THR A 268 22.86 19.36 50.87
CA THR A 268 22.01 20.42 50.29
C THR A 268 21.28 21.22 51.38
N ASN A 269 22.04 21.92 52.22
CA ASN A 269 21.58 22.40 53.52
C ASN A 269 21.01 23.83 53.51
N ALA A 270 20.01 24.09 52.65
CA ALA A 270 19.18 25.30 52.68
C ALA A 270 17.84 25.10 51.94
N THR A 271 16.71 25.27 52.63
CA THR A 271 15.37 25.30 52.01
C THR A 271 15.21 26.51 51.10
N THR A 272 15.47 26.31 49.80
CA THR A 272 15.26 27.29 48.75
C THR A 272 14.30 26.70 47.72
N ASN A 273 13.00 26.98 47.87
CA ASN A 273 11.95 26.55 46.93
C ASN A 273 12.02 27.40 45.64
N SER A 274 13.15 27.33 44.93
CA SER A 274 13.40 28.21 43.79
C SER A 274 14.43 27.65 42.81
N ASP A 275 14.04 27.72 41.53
CA ASP A 275 14.66 27.30 40.27
C ASP A 275 16.08 27.82 39.91
N LYS A 276 16.89 28.16 40.91
CA LYS A 276 18.04 29.06 40.78
C LYS A 276 19.39 28.37 40.81
N SER A 277 20.36 29.05 40.20
CA SER A 277 21.76 28.66 40.07
C SER A 277 22.43 28.32 41.40
N ILE A 278 22.85 27.06 41.55
CA ILE A 278 23.58 26.56 42.72
C ILE A 278 25.10 26.55 42.50
N ALA A 279 25.86 26.93 43.53
CA ALA A 279 27.29 26.61 43.68
C ALA A 279 27.59 25.98 45.04
N PHE A 280 28.83 25.54 45.24
CA PHE A 280 29.27 24.78 46.40
C PHE A 280 30.31 25.52 47.24
N LYS A 281 30.24 25.39 48.57
CA LYS A 281 31.11 26.09 49.53
C LYS A 281 31.73 25.09 50.51
N PHE A 282 33.04 25.21 50.75
CA PHE A 282 33.74 24.47 51.79
C PHE A 282 33.56 25.15 53.16
N ASN A 283 33.09 24.37 54.13
CA ASN A 283 33.17 24.69 55.55
C ASN A 283 34.23 23.77 56.22
N GLU A 284 34.52 23.95 57.51
CA GLU A 284 35.58 23.18 58.21
C GLU A 284 35.44 21.64 58.17
N TYR A 285 34.23 21.10 57.89
CA TYR A 285 33.95 19.66 57.91
C TYR A 285 33.06 19.14 56.75
N ASP A 286 32.37 20.01 56.01
CA ASP A 286 31.38 19.63 54.98
C ASP A 286 31.42 20.59 53.78
N ILE A 287 30.91 20.13 52.62
CA ILE A 287 30.58 20.98 51.47
C ILE A 287 29.07 21.27 51.47
N LYS A 288 28.67 22.52 51.18
CA LYS A 288 27.27 22.95 51.12
C LYS A 288 26.91 23.69 49.84
N SER A 289 25.70 23.45 49.32
CA SER A 289 25.09 24.19 48.20
C SER A 289 24.56 25.57 48.61
N PHE A 290 24.62 26.57 47.73
CA PHE A 290 23.97 27.89 47.92
C PHE A 290 23.52 28.58 46.61
N ASP A 291 22.51 29.46 46.72
CA ASP A 291 21.92 30.28 45.64
C ASP A 291 22.86 31.44 45.26
N VAL A 292 23.52 31.32 44.11
CA VAL A 292 24.48 32.32 43.61
C VAL A 292 23.80 33.60 43.10
N VAL A 293 22.51 33.51 42.75
CA VAL A 293 21.76 34.63 42.16
C VAL A 293 21.34 35.67 43.21
N ASN A 294 21.14 35.24 44.47
CA ASN A 294 20.57 36.11 45.52
C ASN A 294 21.49 36.32 46.73
N GLN A 295 22.51 35.49 46.93
CA GLN A 295 23.43 35.63 48.07
C GLN A 295 24.68 36.43 47.66
N LYS A 296 24.62 37.76 47.81
CA LYS A 296 25.79 38.63 47.63
C LYS A 296 26.87 38.34 48.68
N THR A 297 27.84 37.54 48.28
CA THR A 297 29.31 37.64 48.43
C THR A 297 30.00 38.15 49.72
N GLU A 298 29.35 38.83 50.67
CA GLU A 298 29.97 39.44 51.88
C GLU A 298 30.53 38.44 52.92
N SER A 299 30.59 37.14 52.64
CA SER A 299 31.26 36.14 53.50
C SER A 299 31.61 34.82 52.78
N LEU A 300 32.07 34.87 51.52
CA LEU A 300 32.50 33.68 50.78
C LEU A 300 33.85 33.12 51.26
N GLY A 301 33.78 32.22 52.26
CA GLY A 301 34.78 31.15 52.39
C GLY A 301 34.86 30.31 51.11
N LYS A 302 36.03 29.72 50.83
CA LYS A 302 36.38 29.03 49.58
C LYS A 302 35.25 28.12 49.06
N GLY A 303 34.95 28.20 47.77
CA GLY A 303 33.92 27.41 47.10
C GLY A 303 34.20 27.22 45.62
N PHE A 304 33.36 26.46 44.92
CA PHE A 304 33.48 26.15 43.50
C PHE A 304 32.10 26.08 42.84
N PHE A 305 32.04 26.33 41.53
CA PHE A 305 30.86 26.18 40.70
C PHE A 305 31.06 25.02 39.70
N ILE A 306 29.99 24.27 39.43
CA ILE A 306 29.94 23.21 38.43
C ILE A 306 28.74 23.52 37.52
N PRO A 307 28.95 23.79 36.22
CA PRO A 307 27.85 23.87 35.25
C PRO A 307 27.30 22.48 34.92
N ILE A 308 26.06 22.45 34.43
CA ILE A 308 25.36 21.25 33.97
C ILE A 308 24.92 21.47 32.51
N PHE A 309 25.07 20.45 31.67
CA PHE A 309 24.37 20.39 30.38
C PHE A 309 23.33 19.28 30.46
N ARG A 310 22.07 19.55 30.06
CA ARG A 310 20.93 18.67 30.30
C ARG A 310 20.43 18.06 29.00
N LEU A 311 20.43 16.73 28.89
CA LEU A 311 20.07 16.04 27.64
C LEU A 311 18.54 15.82 27.51
N ASN A 312 17.78 15.97 28.59
CA ASN A 312 16.32 15.78 28.63
C ASN A 312 15.57 16.87 29.41
N GLY A 313 16.08 18.10 29.44
CA GLY A 313 15.42 19.26 30.05
C GLY A 313 15.67 19.44 31.56
N LYS A 314 14.99 20.42 32.18
CA LYS A 314 15.25 20.90 33.55
C LYS A 314 14.51 20.08 34.61
N ASN A 315 15.14 19.88 35.78
CA ASN A 315 14.70 18.96 36.85
C ASN A 315 14.50 17.51 36.36
N SER A 316 15.34 17.11 35.41
CA SER A 316 15.32 15.83 34.70
C SER A 316 15.28 14.59 35.61
N SER A 317 14.80 13.50 35.03
CA SER A 317 14.84 12.15 35.60
C SER A 317 15.79 11.25 34.81
N GLU A 318 16.04 10.08 35.41
CA GLU A 318 16.42 8.85 34.73
C GLU A 318 15.56 8.58 33.48
N ILE A 319 16.17 7.95 32.48
CA ILE A 319 15.62 7.67 31.15
C ILE A 319 15.90 6.21 30.76
N SER A 320 15.29 5.70 29.70
CA SER A 320 15.62 4.35 29.21
C SER A 320 17.01 4.31 28.56
N ASP A 321 17.68 3.16 28.64
CA ASP A 321 18.97 2.89 28.00
C ASP A 321 18.97 3.27 26.50
N LYS A 322 17.85 3.05 25.81
CA LYS A 322 17.66 3.46 24.41
C LYS A 322 17.72 4.98 24.21
N MET A 323 17.03 5.74 25.07
CA MET A 323 17.07 7.20 25.01
C MET A 323 18.45 7.73 25.40
N ALA A 324 19.09 7.13 26.40
CA ALA A 324 20.45 7.49 26.81
C ALA A 324 21.47 7.25 25.70
N LEU A 325 21.43 6.10 25.03
CA LEU A 325 22.28 5.82 23.85
C LEU A 325 22.02 6.82 22.71
N HIS A 326 20.75 7.13 22.40
CA HIS A 326 20.40 8.10 21.37
C HIS A 326 20.98 9.49 21.66
N LEU A 327 20.80 10.00 22.88
CA LEU A 327 21.34 11.29 23.33
C LEU A 327 22.88 11.29 23.37
N TRP A 328 23.53 10.16 23.64
CA TRP A 328 24.99 10.04 23.53
C TRP A 328 25.47 10.16 22.08
N LEU A 329 24.79 9.52 21.13
CA LEU A 329 25.13 9.59 19.71
C LEU A 329 24.89 11.01 19.16
N GLU A 330 23.73 11.62 19.49
CA GLU A 330 23.38 13.01 19.19
C GLU A 330 24.48 14.00 19.63
N ASN A 331 24.95 13.85 20.87
CA ASN A 331 25.93 14.74 21.48
C ASN A 331 27.39 14.27 21.25
N GLY A 332 27.59 13.28 20.37
CA GLY A 332 28.91 12.76 19.99
C GLY A 332 29.75 12.21 21.13
N LEU A 333 29.12 11.70 22.19
CA LEU A 333 29.77 11.23 23.42
C LEU A 333 30.34 9.83 23.25
N VAL A 334 31.60 9.61 23.67
CA VAL A 334 32.28 8.30 23.56
C VAL A 334 32.70 7.80 24.95
N PRO A 335 32.09 6.71 25.47
CA PRO A 335 32.36 6.21 26.81
C PRO A 335 33.75 5.54 26.92
N SER A 336 34.51 5.93 27.94
CA SER A 336 35.90 5.51 28.18
C SER A 336 36.09 4.03 28.54
N GLU A 337 34.99 3.38 28.93
CA GLU A 337 34.95 2.04 29.51
C GLU A 337 34.92 0.91 28.45
N LEU A 338 34.96 1.24 27.17
CA LEU A 338 34.93 0.29 26.04
C LEU A 338 36.25 -0.46 25.84
N SER A 339 36.14 -1.68 25.30
CA SER A 339 37.28 -2.44 24.77
C SER A 339 37.67 -1.91 23.38
N GLY A 340 38.88 -2.17 22.89
CA GLY A 340 39.32 -1.66 21.57
C GLY A 340 38.42 -2.09 20.40
N GLU A 341 37.91 -3.32 20.42
CA GLU A 341 37.01 -3.85 19.39
C GLU A 341 35.60 -3.26 19.52
N HIS A 342 35.12 -3.05 20.76
CA HIS A 342 33.84 -2.40 21.02
C HIS A 342 33.89 -0.87 20.81
N GLN A 343 35.06 -0.25 20.90
CA GLN A 343 35.32 1.14 20.55
C GLN A 343 35.16 1.36 19.04
N GLU A 344 35.81 0.54 18.20
CA GLU A 344 35.64 0.60 16.74
C GLU A 344 34.16 0.36 16.32
N ALA A 345 33.44 -0.53 17.01
CA ALA A 345 32.01 -0.74 16.78
C ALA A 345 31.13 0.46 17.20
N TYR A 346 31.48 1.15 18.28
CA TYR A 346 30.78 2.37 18.72
C TYR A 346 31.05 3.56 17.80
N ASP A 347 32.30 3.74 17.37
CA ASP A 347 32.67 4.81 16.44
C ASP A 347 31.99 4.61 15.07
N TYR A 348 31.81 3.37 14.61
CA TYR A 348 31.00 3.06 13.43
C TYR A 348 29.50 3.39 13.63
N LEU A 349 28.92 3.05 14.78
CA LEU A 349 27.54 3.42 15.11
C LEU A 349 27.33 4.94 15.15
N LEU A 350 28.31 5.68 15.69
CA LEU A 350 28.32 7.13 15.74
C LEU A 350 28.46 7.76 14.35
N ALA A 351 29.30 7.19 13.47
CA ALA A 351 29.41 7.62 12.08
C ALA A 351 28.09 7.40 11.31
N LEU A 352 27.47 6.21 11.44
CA LEU A 352 26.16 5.93 10.84
C LEU A 352 25.07 6.89 11.34
N TYR A 353 25.06 7.21 12.64
CA TYR A 353 24.13 8.18 13.22
C TYR A 353 24.31 9.58 12.60
N ARG A 354 25.54 10.10 12.56
CA ARG A 354 25.83 11.43 12.00
C ARG A 354 25.41 11.54 10.54
N LEU A 355 25.82 10.56 9.72
CA LEU A 355 25.52 10.52 8.29
C LEU A 355 24.01 10.53 7.96
N LYS A 356 23.13 10.19 8.91
CA LYS A 356 21.68 10.20 8.71
C LYS A 356 21.14 11.60 8.39
N ASP A 357 21.64 12.64 9.07
CA ASP A 357 20.97 13.95 9.18
C ASP A 357 21.82 15.16 8.70
N LEU A 358 23.00 14.92 8.08
CA LEU A 358 23.79 15.96 7.38
C LEU A 358 23.07 16.52 6.13
N ASP A 359 23.64 17.54 5.48
CA ASP A 359 23.23 17.98 4.14
C ASP A 359 23.90 17.16 3.00
N HIS A 360 23.94 17.66 1.77
CA HIS A 360 24.59 16.95 0.66
C HIS A 360 26.12 16.97 0.75
N ASP A 361 26.72 18.12 0.99
CA ASP A 361 28.17 18.31 0.84
C ASP A 361 28.91 17.80 2.09
N ASP A 362 28.38 18.06 3.29
CA ASP A 362 28.88 17.48 4.56
C ASP A 362 28.83 15.94 4.53
N PHE A 363 27.77 15.36 3.93
CA PHE A 363 27.62 13.92 3.81
C PHE A 363 28.71 13.30 2.93
N HIS A 364 29.12 13.95 1.83
CA HIS A 364 30.22 13.43 1.00
C HIS A 364 31.57 13.47 1.73
N GLU A 365 31.85 14.51 2.52
CA GLU A 365 33.11 14.59 3.29
C GLU A 365 33.16 13.53 4.41
N GLU A 366 32.16 13.48 5.30
CA GLU A 366 32.12 12.49 6.39
C GLU A 366 32.02 11.04 5.87
N LEU A 367 31.28 10.79 4.78
CA LEU A 367 31.17 9.44 4.20
C LEU A 367 32.52 8.98 3.63
N SER A 368 33.34 9.87 3.07
CA SER A 368 34.67 9.50 2.57
C SER A 368 35.59 8.94 3.66
N SER A 369 35.38 9.34 4.92
CA SER A 369 36.10 8.81 6.08
C SER A 369 35.53 7.48 6.59
N THR A 370 34.25 7.21 6.31
CA THR A 370 33.47 6.11 6.90
C THR A 370 33.64 4.80 6.12
N ARG A 371 33.82 3.70 6.86
CA ARG A 371 33.81 2.34 6.30
C ARG A 371 32.43 1.71 6.43
N ILE A 372 31.81 1.36 5.31
CA ILE A 372 30.59 0.54 5.31
C ILE A 372 30.97 -0.93 5.48
N ASP A 373 30.31 -1.65 6.39
CA ASP A 373 30.42 -3.10 6.45
C ASP A 373 29.82 -3.75 5.20
N SER A 374 30.68 -4.31 4.34
CA SER A 374 30.25 -5.07 3.17
C SER A 374 29.28 -6.19 3.53
N LYS A 375 29.47 -6.89 4.65
CA LYS A 375 28.65 -8.06 5.02
C LYS A 375 27.19 -7.67 5.27
N SER A 376 26.95 -6.55 5.97
CA SER A 376 25.61 -6.02 6.20
C SER A 376 24.91 -5.61 4.90
N TYR A 377 25.65 -5.11 3.91
CA TYR A 377 25.11 -4.88 2.56
C TYR A 377 24.78 -6.19 1.84
N LEU A 378 25.65 -7.22 1.89
CA LEU A 378 25.34 -8.54 1.31
C LEU A 378 24.06 -9.14 1.91
N GLU A 379 23.85 -8.97 3.22
CA GLU A 379 22.57 -9.34 3.86
C GLU A 379 21.39 -8.50 3.35
N LYS A 380 21.54 -7.19 3.07
CA LYS A 380 20.46 -6.39 2.45
C LYS A 380 20.05 -6.99 1.09
N LEU A 381 21.01 -7.45 0.27
CA LEU A 381 20.71 -8.11 -1.00
C LEU A 381 19.98 -9.44 -0.80
N LEU A 382 20.53 -10.35 0.04
CA LEU A 382 19.96 -11.68 0.23
C LEU A 382 18.55 -11.64 0.85
N ASN A 383 18.27 -10.64 1.69
CA ASN A 383 16.95 -10.43 2.29
C ASN A 383 16.09 -9.43 1.49
N SER A 384 16.46 -9.04 0.26
CA SER A 384 15.79 -7.95 -0.46
C SER A 384 14.28 -8.20 -0.68
N GLU A 385 13.88 -9.38 -1.16
CA GLU A 385 12.45 -9.73 -1.28
C GLU A 385 11.79 -10.08 0.05
N LYS A 386 12.58 -10.49 1.06
CA LYS A 386 12.10 -10.74 2.44
C LYS A 386 11.67 -9.44 3.10
N VAL A 387 12.44 -8.37 2.88
CA VAL A 387 12.12 -7.01 3.30
C VAL A 387 10.95 -6.45 2.50
N ARG A 388 10.94 -6.61 1.16
CA ARG A 388 9.88 -6.03 0.30
C ARG A 388 8.52 -6.72 0.43
N ALA A 389 8.45 -8.05 0.46
CA ALA A 389 7.21 -8.83 0.34
C ALA A 389 7.17 -10.15 1.16
N ASP A 390 7.99 -10.25 2.20
CA ASP A 390 8.08 -11.42 3.11
C ASP A 390 8.48 -12.77 2.44
N ILE A 391 8.98 -12.71 1.20
CA ILE A 391 9.49 -13.85 0.42
C ILE A 391 10.79 -14.39 1.04
N ASP A 392 10.99 -15.71 1.07
CA ASP A 392 12.18 -16.35 1.67
C ASP A 392 13.53 -15.72 1.21
N ARG A 393 14.49 -15.60 2.16
CA ARG A 393 15.85 -15.08 1.93
C ARG A 393 16.57 -15.89 0.84
N TYR A 394 17.16 -15.21 -0.13
CA TYR A 394 18.02 -15.85 -1.14
C TYR A 394 19.22 -16.55 -0.46
N ASP A 395 19.64 -17.70 -0.99
CA ASP A 395 20.80 -18.41 -0.45
C ASP A 395 22.12 -17.71 -0.82
N GLU A 396 23.15 -17.86 0.03
CA GLU A 396 24.43 -17.15 -0.08
C GLU A 396 25.22 -17.44 -1.36
N LYS A 397 24.92 -18.54 -2.08
CA LYS A 397 25.50 -18.79 -3.40
C LYS A 397 24.91 -17.92 -4.51
N MET A 398 23.81 -17.19 -4.27
CA MET A 398 23.32 -16.18 -5.21
C MET A 398 24.42 -15.14 -5.50
N LEU A 399 25.18 -14.73 -4.48
CA LEU A 399 26.21 -13.70 -4.59
C LEU A 399 27.61 -14.22 -4.97
N THR A 400 27.84 -15.54 -4.95
CA THR A 400 29.18 -16.14 -5.11
C THR A 400 29.29 -17.23 -6.16
N ASP A 401 28.19 -17.76 -6.71
CA ASP A 401 28.24 -18.70 -7.84
C ASP A 401 28.37 -17.93 -9.17
N PRO A 402 29.41 -18.20 -9.99
CA PRO A 402 29.63 -17.49 -11.25
C PRO A 402 28.46 -17.55 -12.25
N ASN A 403 27.51 -18.48 -12.11
CA ASN A 403 26.37 -18.65 -13.01
C ASN A 403 25.08 -18.00 -12.49
N ARG A 404 25.12 -17.34 -11.32
CA ARG A 404 23.96 -16.74 -10.64
C ARG A 404 24.01 -15.22 -10.64
N GLY A 405 24.46 -14.61 -9.54
CA GLY A 405 24.46 -13.17 -9.30
C GLY A 405 23.13 -12.57 -8.83
N HIS A 406 23.16 -11.32 -8.36
CA HIS A 406 21.96 -10.56 -7.95
C HIS A 406 21.58 -9.48 -8.98
N TRP A 407 20.28 -9.23 -9.20
CA TRP A 407 19.80 -8.20 -10.14
C TRP A 407 20.14 -6.78 -9.70
N ASP A 408 19.95 -6.48 -8.41
CA ASP A 408 20.12 -5.12 -7.87
C ASP A 408 21.61 -4.68 -7.80
N LEU A 409 22.53 -5.51 -8.31
CA LEU A 409 23.95 -5.20 -8.54
C LEU A 409 24.29 -4.90 -10.01
N TRP A 410 23.34 -5.06 -10.94
CA TRP A 410 23.59 -4.89 -12.37
C TRP A 410 23.63 -3.40 -12.75
N PRO A 411 24.65 -2.92 -13.49
CA PRO A 411 24.77 -1.50 -13.83
C PRO A 411 23.61 -1.03 -14.72
N TYR A 412 23.13 0.17 -14.41
CA TYR A 412 22.10 0.90 -15.17
C TYR A 412 22.56 2.34 -15.42
N LEU A 413 21.91 3.04 -16.36
CA LEU A 413 22.25 4.44 -16.65
C LEU A 413 21.57 5.37 -15.64
N THR A 414 22.32 6.33 -15.10
CA THR A 414 21.82 7.39 -14.22
C THR A 414 22.45 8.72 -14.62
N GLU A 415 21.75 9.83 -14.34
CA GLU A 415 22.23 11.19 -14.57
C GLU A 415 23.02 11.74 -13.36
N GLU A 416 22.80 11.17 -12.17
CA GLU A 416 23.61 11.45 -10.97
C GLU A 416 25.01 10.83 -11.09
N LYS A 417 26.03 11.47 -10.50
CA LYS A 417 27.33 10.81 -10.29
C LYS A 417 27.20 9.80 -9.14
N PRO A 418 27.39 8.49 -9.35
CA PRO A 418 27.28 7.52 -8.27
C PRO A 418 28.48 7.58 -7.32
N LEU A 419 28.21 7.32 -6.05
CA LEU A 419 29.21 6.95 -5.05
C LEU A 419 29.62 5.50 -5.26
N THR A 420 30.91 5.22 -5.23
CA THR A 420 31.45 3.86 -5.37
C THR A 420 32.04 3.36 -4.06
N ILE A 421 31.45 2.29 -3.54
CA ILE A 421 31.86 1.59 -2.31
C ILE A 421 32.71 0.40 -2.71
N LYS A 422 33.96 0.31 -2.25
CA LYS A 422 34.80 -0.87 -2.48
C LYS A 422 34.42 -2.02 -1.54
N LEU A 423 34.33 -3.24 -2.08
CA LEU A 423 34.06 -4.45 -1.31
C LEU A 423 35.35 -5.13 -0.82
N ASN A 424 35.23 -5.89 0.26
CA ASN A 424 36.29 -6.78 0.76
C ASN A 424 36.46 -8.02 -0.14
N ASP A 425 35.36 -8.55 -0.66
CA ASP A 425 35.28 -9.77 -1.47
C ASP A 425 34.58 -9.49 -2.81
N GLU A 426 34.89 -10.29 -3.83
CA GLU A 426 34.28 -10.21 -5.16
C GLU A 426 32.94 -10.97 -5.18
N ILE A 427 31.87 -10.30 -5.66
CA ILE A 427 30.51 -10.84 -5.72
C ILE A 427 29.94 -10.79 -7.13
N MET A 428 28.92 -11.60 -7.42
CA MET A 428 28.34 -11.70 -8.76
C MET A 428 27.11 -10.80 -8.93
N ALA A 429 27.08 -9.98 -9.98
CA ALA A 429 25.86 -9.37 -10.50
C ALA A 429 25.25 -10.22 -11.62
N ARG A 430 23.91 -10.21 -11.71
CA ARG A 430 23.12 -10.95 -12.71
C ARG A 430 22.52 -10.00 -13.73
N ASN A 431 22.76 -10.26 -15.01
CA ASN A 431 22.08 -9.55 -16.09
C ASN A 431 20.59 -9.90 -16.09
N PRO A 432 19.67 -8.98 -15.71
CA PRO A 432 18.25 -9.31 -15.60
C PRO A 432 17.64 -9.66 -16.96
N LYS A 433 18.24 -9.22 -18.07
CA LYS A 433 17.84 -9.57 -19.44
C LYS A 433 17.88 -11.08 -19.69
N MET A 434 18.75 -11.80 -18.97
CA MET A 434 18.95 -13.24 -19.10
C MET A 434 18.01 -14.08 -18.23
N ASP A 435 17.14 -13.44 -17.44
CA ASP A 435 16.08 -14.08 -16.65
C ASP A 435 14.67 -13.75 -17.17
N ILE A 436 14.58 -13.05 -18.32
CA ILE A 436 13.32 -12.86 -19.03
C ILE A 436 12.83 -14.22 -19.54
N LYS A 437 11.59 -14.56 -19.18
CA LYS A 437 10.87 -15.70 -19.73
C LYS A 437 10.41 -15.33 -21.14
N ASP A 438 11.24 -15.62 -22.14
CA ASP A 438 10.90 -15.31 -23.53
C ASP A 438 9.72 -16.17 -24.02
N GLY A 439 8.65 -15.54 -24.48
CA GLY A 439 7.34 -16.18 -24.70
C GLY A 439 6.52 -16.44 -23.42
N GLY A 440 7.08 -16.17 -22.25
CA GLY A 440 6.43 -16.34 -20.95
C GLY A 440 5.27 -15.39 -20.73
N LEU A 441 4.17 -15.94 -20.23
CA LEU A 441 2.87 -15.29 -20.11
C LEU A 441 2.29 -15.51 -18.71
N ILE A 442 1.65 -14.48 -18.17
CA ILE A 442 0.87 -14.54 -16.92
C ILE A 442 -0.63 -14.35 -17.21
N GLY A 443 -1.46 -15.25 -16.69
CA GLY A 443 -2.90 -15.06 -16.54
C GLY A 443 -3.25 -14.64 -15.11
N ILE A 444 -3.92 -13.50 -14.93
CA ILE A 444 -4.36 -12.99 -13.62
C ILE A 444 -5.88 -12.96 -13.59
N ASP A 445 -6.48 -13.79 -12.73
CA ASP A 445 -7.88 -13.63 -12.34
C ASP A 445 -7.97 -12.73 -11.10
N PHE A 446 -8.09 -11.42 -11.31
CA PHE A 446 -8.27 -10.43 -10.26
C PHE A 446 -9.71 -10.49 -9.73
N GLY A 447 -10.00 -11.41 -8.82
CA GLY A 447 -11.36 -11.66 -8.32
C GLY A 447 -11.78 -10.76 -7.15
N THR A 448 -13.09 -10.66 -6.92
CA THR A 448 -13.73 -9.78 -5.91
C THR A 448 -13.39 -10.12 -4.45
N LYS A 449 -12.87 -11.32 -4.19
CA LYS A 449 -12.55 -11.84 -2.85
C LYS A 449 -11.20 -12.53 -2.82
N SER A 450 -10.86 -13.23 -3.89
CA SER A 450 -9.59 -13.90 -4.09
C SER A 450 -9.06 -13.70 -5.50
N THR A 451 -7.75 -13.55 -5.61
CA THR A 451 -6.98 -13.43 -6.84
C THR A 451 -6.21 -14.72 -7.09
N VAL A 452 -6.23 -15.19 -8.35
CA VAL A 452 -5.45 -16.34 -8.83
C VAL A 452 -4.48 -15.87 -9.89
N VAL A 453 -3.26 -16.41 -9.87
CA VAL A 453 -2.24 -16.17 -10.90
C VAL A 453 -1.81 -17.52 -11.47
N VAL A 454 -1.70 -17.61 -12.80
CA VAL A 454 -1.13 -18.75 -13.52
C VAL A 454 -0.05 -18.27 -14.49
N HIS A 455 0.88 -19.15 -14.84
CA HIS A 455 1.91 -18.87 -15.83
C HIS A 455 2.03 -19.99 -16.88
N GLN A 456 2.49 -19.60 -18.07
CA GLN A 456 2.90 -20.49 -19.16
C GLN A 456 4.27 -20.01 -19.66
N GLU A 457 5.17 -20.94 -20.00
CA GLU A 457 6.53 -20.65 -20.49
C GLU A 457 6.74 -21.24 -21.90
N GLU A 458 7.89 -21.83 -22.22
CA GLU A 458 8.20 -22.38 -23.56
C GLU A 458 7.26 -23.53 -23.99
N ASN A 459 6.70 -24.26 -23.03
CA ASN A 459 5.76 -25.37 -23.25
C ASN A 459 4.31 -24.88 -23.08
N ASP A 460 3.37 -25.49 -23.82
CA ASP A 460 1.93 -25.16 -23.74
C ASP A 460 1.25 -25.63 -22.43
N PHE A 461 2.03 -25.96 -21.40
CA PHE A 461 1.55 -26.35 -20.07
C PHE A 461 1.41 -25.12 -19.17
N THR A 462 0.24 -24.97 -18.56
CA THR A 462 -0.08 -23.83 -17.67
C THR A 462 -0.04 -24.29 -16.22
N ILE A 463 0.56 -23.48 -15.33
CA ILE A 463 0.81 -23.83 -13.92
C ILE A 463 0.29 -22.70 -13.01
N PRO A 464 -0.38 -22.97 -11.89
CA PRO A 464 -0.75 -21.94 -10.92
C PRO A 464 0.47 -21.47 -10.13
N MET A 465 0.53 -20.17 -9.83
CA MET A 465 1.66 -19.52 -9.17
C MET A 465 1.32 -19.18 -7.71
N ARG A 466 2.22 -19.50 -6.78
CA ARG A 466 2.13 -19.05 -5.37
C ARG A 466 2.41 -17.54 -5.31
N VAL A 467 1.42 -16.75 -4.93
CA VAL A 467 1.52 -15.28 -4.74
C VAL A 467 0.90 -14.90 -3.40
N GLY A 468 1.46 -13.95 -2.65
CA GLY A 468 0.96 -13.62 -1.31
C GLY A 468 1.29 -14.65 -0.21
N VAL A 469 2.16 -15.63 -0.51
CA VAL A 469 2.79 -16.54 0.46
C VAL A 469 4.27 -16.64 0.13
N GLY A 470 5.14 -16.18 1.03
CA GLY A 470 6.58 -16.05 0.80
C GLY A 470 7.41 -17.31 1.12
N TYR A 471 6.86 -18.25 1.89
CA TYR A 471 7.58 -19.42 2.41
C TYR A 471 7.64 -20.52 1.34
N PHE A 472 8.69 -20.51 0.53
CA PHE A 472 8.82 -21.44 -0.60
C PHE A 472 9.25 -22.84 -0.16
N ASN A 473 9.88 -22.94 1.02
CA ASN A 473 10.31 -24.20 1.65
C ASN A 473 9.16 -25.01 2.28
N ASP A 474 7.99 -24.39 2.50
CA ASP A 474 6.81 -25.07 3.04
C ASP A 474 6.12 -25.97 2.01
N GLU A 475 5.54 -27.07 2.51
CA GLU A 475 4.70 -27.98 1.73
C GLU A 475 3.54 -27.24 1.04
N VAL A 476 3.37 -27.47 -0.25
CA VAL A 476 2.37 -26.79 -1.08
C VAL A 476 0.96 -27.24 -0.70
N LYS A 477 0.06 -26.29 -0.49
CA LYS A 477 -1.35 -26.50 -0.13
C LYS A 477 -2.23 -25.72 -1.11
N ASP A 478 -3.43 -26.21 -1.36
CA ASP A 478 -4.40 -25.67 -2.33
C ASP A 478 -4.60 -24.15 -2.19
N TRP A 479 -4.71 -23.67 -0.95
CA TRP A 479 -4.95 -22.26 -0.63
C TRP A 479 -3.76 -21.33 -0.96
N HIS A 480 -2.56 -21.85 -1.21
CA HIS A 480 -1.42 -21.03 -1.69
C HIS A 480 -1.68 -20.47 -3.12
N TYR A 481 -2.65 -21.02 -3.84
CA TYR A 481 -3.02 -20.61 -5.21
C TYR A 481 -4.28 -19.75 -5.29
N GLU A 482 -5.01 -19.54 -4.19
CA GLU A 482 -6.18 -18.67 -4.11
C GLU A 482 -6.01 -17.66 -2.97
N ASN A 483 -5.67 -16.42 -3.34
CA ASN A 483 -5.08 -15.48 -2.40
C ASN A 483 -6.00 -14.27 -2.17
N PRO A 484 -6.32 -13.88 -0.92
CA PRO A 484 -7.30 -12.83 -0.64
C PRO A 484 -7.00 -11.51 -1.38
N THR A 485 -8.02 -10.90 -1.96
CA THR A 485 -7.93 -9.59 -2.63
C THR A 485 -7.99 -8.47 -1.58
N VAL A 486 -6.98 -8.45 -0.71
CA VAL A 486 -6.90 -7.62 0.50
C VAL A 486 -5.54 -6.93 0.57
N ILE A 487 -5.53 -5.66 0.99
CA ILE A 487 -4.34 -4.86 1.26
C ILE A 487 -4.52 -4.11 2.59
N GLU A 488 -3.45 -4.02 3.38
CA GLU A 488 -3.39 -3.32 4.66
C GLU A 488 -2.27 -2.28 4.66
N PHE A 489 -2.58 -1.08 5.13
CA PHE A 489 -1.66 0.05 5.26
C PHE A 489 -1.32 0.27 6.74
N ILE A 490 -0.03 0.15 7.06
CA ILE A 490 0.49 0.27 8.43
C ILE A 490 1.07 1.67 8.61
N ASP A 491 2.00 2.05 7.73
CA ASP A 491 2.54 3.41 7.58
C ASP A 491 2.55 3.77 6.08
N LEU A 492 1.58 4.58 5.66
CA LEU A 492 1.41 4.92 4.25
C LEU A 492 2.43 5.96 3.76
N VAL A 493 3.00 6.75 4.65
CA VAL A 493 3.97 7.81 4.30
C VAL A 493 5.34 7.19 4.05
N SER A 494 5.84 6.38 4.99
CA SER A 494 7.08 5.61 4.84
C SER A 494 7.06 4.74 3.58
N PHE A 495 5.94 4.01 3.36
CA PHE A 495 5.78 3.21 2.15
C PHE A 495 5.91 4.06 0.88
N PHE A 496 5.24 5.21 0.81
CA PHE A 496 5.16 6.01 -0.41
C PHE A 496 6.49 6.71 -0.74
N GLU A 497 7.23 7.18 0.26
CA GLU A 497 8.59 7.72 0.10
C GLU A 497 9.55 6.69 -0.51
N LEU A 498 9.54 5.46 0.02
CA LEU A 498 10.34 4.33 -0.49
C LEU A 498 9.83 3.90 -1.88
N TYR A 499 8.52 3.82 -2.09
CA TYR A 499 7.92 3.45 -3.37
C TYR A 499 8.30 4.46 -4.47
N GLN A 500 8.38 5.76 -4.15
CA GLN A 500 8.84 6.79 -5.07
C GLN A 500 10.38 6.87 -5.22
N GLU A 501 11.18 6.15 -4.42
CA GLU A 501 12.65 6.19 -4.49
C GLU A 501 13.20 5.76 -5.86
N LYS A 502 12.63 4.70 -6.47
CA LYS A 502 13.17 4.10 -7.71
C LYS A 502 12.10 3.89 -8.78
N ALA A 503 12.51 3.96 -10.05
CA ALA A 503 11.64 3.60 -11.18
C ALA A 503 11.29 2.09 -11.21
N GLY A 504 12.20 1.25 -10.71
CA GLY A 504 12.03 -0.20 -10.62
C GLY A 504 12.66 -0.77 -9.36
N ARG A 505 12.01 -1.78 -8.77
CA ARG A 505 12.42 -2.48 -7.54
C ARG A 505 12.82 -1.51 -6.40
N PRO A 506 11.91 -0.60 -5.97
CA PRO A 506 12.15 0.26 -4.82
C PRO A 506 12.39 -0.56 -3.54
N ASP A 507 13.04 0.05 -2.55
CA ASP A 507 13.40 -0.61 -1.28
C ASP A 507 12.28 -0.47 -0.22
N THR A 508 11.02 -0.60 -0.66
CA THR A 508 9.82 -0.64 0.21
C THR A 508 9.91 -1.77 1.23
N VAL A 509 9.24 -1.62 2.38
CA VAL A 509 9.23 -2.66 3.42
C VAL A 509 7.82 -3.22 3.69
N TRP A 510 7.74 -4.53 3.93
CA TRP A 510 6.51 -5.26 4.23
C TRP A 510 5.84 -4.81 5.55
N GLN A 511 6.62 -4.20 6.44
CA GLN A 511 6.11 -3.66 7.71
C GLN A 511 5.26 -2.40 7.52
N ASP A 512 5.32 -1.75 6.36
CA ASP A 512 4.57 -0.52 6.05
C ASP A 512 3.26 -0.84 5.31
N VAL A 513 3.26 -1.86 4.44
CA VAL A 513 2.07 -2.35 3.71
C VAL A 513 2.13 -3.88 3.57
N THR A 514 1.03 -4.57 3.89
CA THR A 514 0.89 -6.03 3.69
C THR A 514 -0.29 -6.36 2.76
N VAL A 515 -0.29 -7.56 2.17
CA VAL A 515 -1.40 -8.03 1.30
C VAL A 515 -1.85 -9.45 1.62
N SER A 516 -2.94 -9.86 0.99
CA SER A 516 -3.45 -11.24 0.97
C SER A 516 -3.69 -11.82 2.36
N HIS A 517 -3.16 -13.00 2.67
CA HIS A 517 -3.46 -13.73 3.92
C HIS A 517 -3.03 -12.95 5.17
N THR A 518 -1.92 -12.21 5.12
CA THR A 518 -1.44 -11.39 6.25
C THR A 518 -2.41 -10.25 6.56
N ALA A 519 -2.82 -9.49 5.53
CA ALA A 519 -3.79 -8.41 5.67
C ALA A 519 -5.18 -8.92 6.09
N PHE A 520 -5.62 -10.07 5.56
CA PHE A 520 -6.89 -10.70 5.95
C PHE A 520 -6.88 -11.19 7.41
N ASN A 521 -5.79 -11.83 7.86
CA ASN A 521 -5.64 -12.25 9.25
C ASN A 521 -5.62 -11.06 10.21
N SER A 522 -5.02 -9.93 9.81
CA SER A 522 -5.05 -8.69 10.58
C SER A 522 -6.47 -8.10 10.67
N LEU A 523 -7.29 -8.21 9.63
CA LEU A 523 -8.70 -7.79 9.67
C LEU A 523 -9.54 -8.62 10.65
N MET A 524 -9.34 -9.93 10.70
CA MET A 524 -10.14 -10.82 11.57
C MET A 524 -9.73 -10.75 13.05
N ASN A 525 -8.44 -10.54 13.33
CA ASN A 525 -7.89 -10.50 14.69
C ASN A 525 -7.62 -9.05 15.18
N GLY A 526 -8.01 -8.05 14.40
CA GLY A 526 -7.74 -6.65 14.64
C GLY A 526 -8.68 -5.99 15.64
N LYS A 527 -8.37 -4.73 15.96
CA LYS A 527 -9.27 -3.83 16.68
C LYS A 527 -10.20 -3.09 15.70
N SER A 528 -11.35 -2.61 16.16
CA SER A 528 -12.28 -1.85 15.31
C SER A 528 -11.73 -0.51 14.80
N ASP A 529 -10.80 0.12 15.53
CA ASP A 529 -10.13 1.37 15.11
C ASP A 529 -9.09 1.17 13.99
N HIS A 530 -8.65 -0.07 13.76
CA HIS A 530 -7.79 -0.43 12.62
C HIS A 530 -8.60 -0.75 11.34
N TYR A 531 -9.93 -0.79 11.36
CA TYR A 531 -10.72 -1.25 10.20
C TYR A 531 -10.43 -0.47 8.90
N TYR A 532 -10.28 0.86 8.98
CA TYR A 532 -9.99 1.70 7.82
C TYR A 532 -8.54 1.61 7.32
N SER A 533 -7.68 0.84 7.98
CA SER A 533 -6.34 0.55 7.49
C SER A 533 -6.32 -0.61 6.49
N ILE A 534 -7.42 -1.34 6.33
CA ILE A 534 -7.51 -2.54 5.50
C ILE A 534 -8.62 -2.40 4.45
N LEU A 535 -8.27 -2.67 3.19
CA LEU A 535 -9.22 -2.70 2.07
C LEU A 535 -9.39 -4.14 1.60
N ASN A 536 -10.62 -4.63 1.56
CA ASN A 536 -10.97 -5.99 1.12
C ASN A 536 -12.02 -6.01 -0.02
N ASP A 537 -12.22 -4.85 -0.63
CA ASP A 537 -13.31 -4.51 -1.54
C ASP A 537 -12.81 -3.69 -2.76
N LEU A 538 -11.51 -3.80 -3.07
CA LEU A 538 -10.80 -3.10 -4.16
C LEU A 538 -11.56 -3.14 -5.50
N LYS A 539 -11.95 -4.34 -5.95
CA LYS A 539 -12.71 -4.55 -7.19
C LYS A 539 -14.11 -3.90 -7.11
N GLN A 540 -14.75 -3.94 -5.94
CA GLN A 540 -16.08 -3.32 -5.74
C GLN A 540 -15.99 -1.78 -5.75
N TRP A 541 -14.88 -1.18 -5.29
CA TRP A 541 -14.61 0.25 -5.45
C TRP A 541 -14.33 0.63 -6.90
N ALA A 542 -13.57 -0.19 -7.65
CA ALA A 542 -13.34 0.04 -9.08
C ALA A 542 -14.65 0.09 -9.90
N GLY A 543 -15.62 -0.77 -9.55
CA GLY A 543 -16.92 -0.85 -10.22
C GLY A 543 -17.96 0.22 -9.83
N ASP A 544 -17.73 1.02 -8.77
CA ASP A 544 -18.69 2.00 -8.27
C ASP A 544 -18.18 3.45 -8.48
N LYS A 545 -18.80 4.14 -9.44
CA LYS A 545 -18.48 5.53 -9.83
C LYS A 545 -18.74 6.58 -8.74
N LYS A 546 -19.42 6.23 -7.64
CA LYS A 546 -19.85 7.16 -6.57
C LYS A 546 -19.25 6.81 -5.21
N LYS A 547 -18.78 5.58 -5.02
CA LYS A 547 -18.09 5.15 -3.81
C LYS A 547 -16.75 5.87 -3.65
N HIS A 548 -16.68 6.75 -2.66
CA HIS A 548 -15.43 7.30 -2.15
C HIS A 548 -14.82 6.30 -1.16
N LEU A 549 -13.50 6.30 -1.02
CA LEU A 549 -12.77 5.33 -0.21
C LEU A 549 -11.99 6.04 0.88
N ARG A 550 -12.36 5.80 2.16
CA ARG A 550 -11.57 6.29 3.29
C ARG A 550 -10.53 5.26 3.66
N LEU A 551 -9.28 5.69 3.66
CA LEU A 551 -8.12 4.92 4.10
C LEU A 551 -7.55 5.65 5.31
N LYS A 552 -7.40 4.95 6.44
CA LYS A 552 -6.65 5.45 7.58
C LYS A 552 -5.66 4.39 8.05
N ASP A 553 -4.36 4.66 7.96
CA ASP A 553 -3.33 3.71 8.37
C ASP A 553 -3.22 3.54 9.89
N LYS A 554 -2.33 2.63 10.34
CA LYS A 554 -2.17 2.31 11.77
C LYS A 554 -1.36 3.37 12.52
N VAL A 555 -0.54 4.17 11.85
CA VAL A 555 0.20 5.30 12.45
C VAL A 555 -0.73 6.50 12.69
N GLY A 556 -1.72 6.70 11.82
CA GLY A 556 -2.83 7.64 12.01
C GLY A 556 -3.15 8.54 10.82
N TYR A 557 -2.45 8.40 9.69
CA TYR A 557 -2.67 9.19 8.47
C TYR A 557 -4.01 8.82 7.85
N ASP A 558 -4.86 9.81 7.55
CA ASP A 558 -6.30 9.66 7.26
C ASP A 558 -6.66 10.42 5.98
N ILE A 559 -7.01 9.69 4.92
CA ILE A 559 -7.32 10.25 3.59
C ILE A 559 -8.65 9.71 3.05
N ILE A 560 -9.30 10.51 2.21
CA ILE A 560 -10.50 10.12 1.47
C ILE A 560 -10.19 10.22 -0.01
N LEU A 561 -9.99 9.07 -0.64
CA LEU A 561 -9.83 8.96 -2.08
C LEU A 561 -11.20 9.13 -2.78
N PRO A 562 -11.25 9.74 -3.97
CA PRO A 562 -12.46 9.84 -4.79
C PRO A 562 -12.92 8.46 -5.30
N SER A 563 -13.96 8.42 -6.11
CA SER A 563 -14.30 7.20 -6.85
C SER A 563 -13.22 6.85 -7.87
N PHE A 564 -13.03 5.57 -8.14
CA PHE A 564 -11.87 5.05 -8.88
C PHE A 564 -11.65 5.73 -10.24
N LEU A 565 -12.70 6.03 -11.01
CA LEU A 565 -12.57 6.74 -12.29
C LEU A 565 -12.02 8.17 -12.14
N ASN A 566 -12.36 8.87 -11.05
CA ASN A 566 -11.96 10.26 -10.80
C ASN A 566 -10.55 10.40 -10.20
N LEU A 567 -9.95 9.32 -9.69
CA LEU A 567 -8.61 9.29 -9.10
C LEU A 567 -7.54 9.83 -10.09
N THR A 568 -6.68 10.72 -9.62
CA THR A 568 -5.56 11.29 -10.39
C THR A 568 -4.26 10.51 -10.16
N ASP A 569 -3.26 10.72 -11.02
CA ASP A 569 -1.93 10.08 -10.88
C ASP A 569 -1.06 10.69 -9.76
N GLN A 570 -1.56 11.72 -9.06
CA GLN A 570 -0.96 12.25 -7.82
C GLN A 570 -1.52 11.56 -6.56
N GLU A 571 -2.68 10.90 -6.67
CA GLU A 571 -3.34 10.24 -5.56
C GLU A 571 -2.94 8.76 -5.47
N ILE A 572 -2.95 8.23 -4.25
CA ILE A 572 -2.58 6.83 -3.99
C ILE A 572 -3.63 5.91 -4.62
N ASN A 573 -3.17 4.91 -5.38
CA ASN A 573 -4.00 3.96 -6.11
C ASN A 573 -3.85 2.54 -5.50
N PRO A 574 -4.74 2.10 -4.60
CA PRO A 574 -4.65 0.78 -3.98
C PRO A 574 -4.62 -0.42 -4.94
N ILE A 575 -5.16 -0.29 -6.16
CA ILE A 575 -5.15 -1.36 -7.16
C ILE A 575 -3.76 -1.50 -7.82
N GLU A 576 -3.10 -0.37 -8.06
CA GLU A 576 -1.70 -0.33 -8.52
C GLU A 576 -0.73 -0.83 -7.45
N LEU A 577 -0.97 -0.53 -6.17
CA LEU A 577 -0.18 -1.08 -5.07
C LEU A 577 -0.41 -2.59 -4.88
N TYR A 578 -1.65 -3.08 -5.01
CA TYR A 578 -1.92 -4.52 -5.00
C TYR A 578 -1.26 -5.23 -6.21
N ALA A 579 -1.31 -4.62 -7.40
CA ALA A 579 -0.63 -5.14 -8.59
C ALA A 579 0.90 -5.12 -8.46
N TYR A 580 1.48 -4.13 -7.77
CA TYR A 580 2.90 -4.13 -7.40
C TYR A 580 3.26 -5.32 -6.51
N TYR A 581 2.51 -5.59 -5.45
CA TYR A 581 2.77 -6.74 -4.59
C TYR A 581 2.62 -8.07 -5.32
N LEU A 582 1.57 -8.26 -6.13
CA LEU A 582 1.47 -9.42 -7.04
C LEU A 582 2.70 -9.53 -7.94
N GLY A 583 3.13 -8.40 -8.51
CA GLY A 583 4.32 -8.29 -9.36
C GLY A 583 5.63 -8.66 -8.69
N LEU A 584 5.76 -8.60 -7.35
CA LEU A 584 6.95 -9.03 -6.62
C LEU A 584 6.99 -10.55 -6.45
N TYR A 585 5.84 -11.18 -6.20
CA TYR A 585 5.74 -12.65 -6.23
C TYR A 585 5.92 -13.21 -7.65
N ILE A 586 5.53 -12.47 -8.69
CA ILE A 586 5.73 -12.87 -10.09
C ILE A 586 7.19 -12.64 -10.55
N ASN A 587 7.73 -11.43 -10.38
CA ASN A 587 9.04 -11.02 -10.91
C ASN A 587 10.12 -10.97 -9.81
N ASN A 588 10.79 -12.09 -9.56
CA ASN A 588 11.90 -12.22 -8.60
C ASN A 588 12.89 -13.28 -9.07
N GLN A 589 14.06 -13.40 -8.43
CA GLN A 589 15.14 -14.29 -8.91
C GLN A 589 14.88 -15.79 -8.71
N HIS A 590 13.74 -16.20 -8.13
CA HIS A 590 13.28 -17.59 -8.19
C HIS A 590 12.44 -17.88 -9.44
N ASN A 591 11.61 -16.91 -9.85
CA ASN A 591 10.63 -17.08 -10.94
C ASN A 591 11.09 -16.52 -12.29
N GLY A 592 12.07 -15.62 -12.31
CA GLY A 592 12.48 -14.86 -13.49
C GLY A 592 11.65 -13.60 -13.70
N ILE A 593 11.61 -13.10 -14.94
CA ILE A 593 10.92 -11.87 -15.32
C ILE A 593 9.89 -12.15 -16.42
N TYR A 594 8.64 -11.78 -16.17
CA TYR A 594 7.53 -11.86 -17.12
C TYR A 594 7.22 -10.49 -17.72
N LEU A 595 6.73 -10.47 -18.96
CA LEU A 595 6.43 -9.24 -19.70
C LEU A 595 5.03 -9.23 -20.35
N ASP A 596 4.39 -10.39 -20.55
CA ASP A 596 3.05 -10.50 -21.13
C ASP A 596 2.02 -10.88 -20.07
N TYR A 597 1.03 -10.02 -19.84
CA TYR A 597 0.01 -10.19 -18.80
C TYR A 597 -1.40 -10.10 -19.40
N THR A 598 -2.28 -11.04 -19.01
CA THR A 598 -3.69 -11.08 -19.40
C THR A 598 -4.59 -11.11 -18.16
N LEU A 599 -5.54 -10.18 -18.06
CA LEU A 599 -6.48 -10.05 -16.93
C LEU A 599 -7.91 -10.49 -17.29
N SER A 600 -8.61 -11.07 -16.32
CA SER A 600 -10.07 -11.29 -16.35
C SER A 600 -10.85 -10.02 -16.00
N PHE A 601 -12.11 -9.93 -16.46
CA PHE A 601 -13.04 -8.87 -16.09
C PHE A 601 -14.51 -9.36 -16.00
N PRO A 602 -15.36 -8.75 -15.16
CA PRO A 602 -16.78 -9.05 -15.14
C PRO A 602 -17.47 -8.51 -16.39
N VAL A 603 -18.47 -9.22 -16.92
CA VAL A 603 -19.21 -8.81 -18.13
C VAL A 603 -19.92 -7.45 -17.94
N THR A 604 -20.22 -7.09 -16.69
CA THR A 604 -20.92 -5.86 -16.32
C THR A 604 -20.05 -4.60 -16.27
N TYR A 605 -18.73 -4.71 -16.51
CA TYR A 605 -17.79 -3.61 -16.35
C TYR A 605 -17.72 -2.72 -17.61
N GLU A 606 -17.75 -1.41 -17.37
CA GLU A 606 -17.71 -0.39 -18.42
C GLU A 606 -16.29 -0.27 -18.99
N ARG A 607 -16.12 0.17 -20.25
CA ARG A 607 -14.81 0.13 -20.93
C ARG A 607 -13.76 0.97 -20.19
N GLU A 608 -14.14 2.18 -19.76
CA GLU A 608 -13.31 3.11 -18.97
C GLU A 608 -12.79 2.48 -17.66
N VAL A 609 -13.62 1.70 -16.97
CA VAL A 609 -13.24 0.99 -15.73
C VAL A 609 -12.22 -0.11 -16.02
N ARG A 610 -12.44 -0.90 -17.08
CA ARG A 610 -11.50 -1.95 -17.51
C ARG A 610 -10.17 -1.35 -17.95
N GLU A 611 -10.20 -0.28 -18.75
CA GLU A 611 -9.03 0.48 -19.20
C GLU A 611 -8.22 1.02 -18.02
N LYS A 612 -8.87 1.62 -17.01
CA LYS A 612 -8.17 2.15 -15.83
C LYS A 612 -7.64 1.09 -14.87
N ILE A 613 -8.28 -0.08 -14.76
CA ILE A 613 -7.72 -1.24 -14.04
C ILE A 613 -6.46 -1.74 -14.78
N LEU A 614 -6.51 -1.88 -16.11
CA LEU A 614 -5.34 -2.29 -16.90
C LEU A 614 -4.17 -1.33 -16.70
N GLN A 615 -4.40 -0.01 -16.73
CA GLN A 615 -3.38 1.01 -16.46
C GLN A 615 -2.81 0.90 -15.03
N SER A 616 -3.68 0.71 -14.02
CA SER A 616 -3.25 0.49 -12.63
C SER A 616 -2.32 -0.73 -12.51
N PHE A 617 -2.68 -1.84 -13.14
CA PHE A 617 -1.86 -3.05 -13.17
C PHE A 617 -0.57 -2.86 -13.99
N GLU A 618 -0.61 -2.14 -15.11
CA GLU A 618 0.56 -1.83 -15.93
C GLU A 618 1.63 -1.07 -15.13
N ARG A 619 1.23 -0.04 -14.38
CA ARG A 619 2.17 0.71 -13.51
C ARG A 619 2.70 -0.15 -12.37
N GLY A 620 1.82 -0.86 -11.66
CA GLY A 620 2.21 -1.73 -10.54
C GLY A 620 3.17 -2.85 -10.95
N LEU A 621 2.87 -3.56 -12.03
CA LEU A 621 3.71 -4.65 -12.55
C LEU A 621 5.02 -4.13 -13.16
N LYS A 622 5.00 -2.98 -13.87
CA LYS A 622 6.23 -2.36 -14.39
C LYS A 622 7.19 -2.00 -13.27
N LYS A 623 6.69 -1.52 -12.14
CA LYS A 623 7.47 -1.13 -10.96
C LYS A 623 8.30 -2.27 -10.35
N THR A 624 7.96 -3.54 -10.60
CA THR A 624 8.75 -4.70 -10.10
C THR A 624 9.85 -5.14 -11.06
N LEU A 625 9.89 -4.61 -12.28
CA LEU A 625 10.96 -4.85 -13.24
C LEU A 625 12.24 -4.10 -12.82
N PRO A 626 13.43 -4.74 -12.87
CA PRO A 626 14.72 -4.06 -12.66
C PRO A 626 14.90 -2.85 -13.59
N ILE A 627 15.59 -1.80 -13.12
CA ILE A 627 15.84 -0.58 -13.89
C ILE A 627 16.48 -0.86 -15.27
N PRO A 628 17.48 -1.76 -15.42
CA PRO A 628 18.02 -2.13 -16.74
C PRO A 628 16.98 -2.66 -17.75
N ILE A 629 15.91 -3.32 -17.27
CA ILE A 629 14.82 -3.80 -18.13
C ILE A 629 13.95 -2.64 -18.59
N GLN A 630 13.65 -1.70 -17.68
CA GLN A 630 12.81 -0.53 -18.00
C GLN A 630 13.52 0.48 -18.92
N GLN A 631 14.85 0.48 -18.96
CA GLN A 631 15.67 1.32 -19.84
C GLN A 631 15.89 0.73 -21.24
N ASP A 632 15.64 -0.57 -21.47
CA ASP A 632 15.76 -1.19 -22.78
C ASP A 632 14.43 -1.07 -23.57
N GLU A 633 14.38 -0.12 -24.51
CA GLU A 633 13.18 0.12 -25.33
C GLU A 633 12.71 -1.12 -26.11
N GLU A 634 13.62 -2.00 -26.56
CA GLU A 634 13.23 -3.18 -27.34
C GLU A 634 12.65 -4.28 -26.44
N ILE A 635 13.08 -4.37 -25.18
CA ILE A 635 12.44 -5.23 -24.18
C ILE A 635 11.10 -4.64 -23.75
N MET A 636 11.01 -3.33 -23.49
CA MET A 636 9.77 -2.69 -23.07
C MET A 636 8.68 -2.67 -24.15
N LYS A 637 9.02 -2.82 -25.44
CA LYS A 637 8.04 -3.12 -26.51
C LYS A 637 7.41 -4.51 -26.40
N LYS A 638 8.00 -5.46 -25.65
CA LYS A 638 7.37 -6.74 -25.29
C LYS A 638 6.40 -6.60 -24.10
N PHE A 639 6.67 -5.67 -23.18
CA PHE A 639 5.88 -5.47 -21.97
C PHE A 639 4.46 -5.00 -22.29
N ARG A 640 3.45 -5.71 -21.78
CA ARG A 640 2.04 -5.35 -21.96
C ARG A 640 1.14 -5.96 -20.88
N VAL A 641 0.11 -5.20 -20.50
CA VAL A 641 -1.00 -5.69 -19.69
C VAL A 641 -2.28 -5.58 -20.53
N THR A 642 -2.99 -6.69 -20.69
CA THR A 642 -4.12 -6.78 -21.64
C THR A 642 -5.36 -7.40 -21.02
N GLY A 643 -6.55 -6.99 -21.48
CA GLY A 643 -7.80 -7.68 -21.15
C GLY A 643 -7.97 -8.95 -22.00
N GLY A 644 -8.26 -10.06 -21.32
CA GLY A 644 -8.64 -11.34 -21.94
C GLY A 644 -10.15 -11.48 -22.10
N ALA A 645 -10.63 -12.73 -22.06
CA ALA A 645 -12.06 -13.03 -21.98
C ALA A 645 -12.68 -12.58 -20.64
N SER A 646 -14.01 -12.53 -20.56
CA SER A 646 -14.72 -12.33 -19.29
C SER A 646 -14.56 -13.54 -18.36
N GLU A 647 -14.70 -13.32 -17.06
CA GLU A 647 -14.60 -14.37 -16.02
C GLU A 647 -15.35 -15.69 -16.39
N PRO A 648 -16.67 -15.68 -16.69
CA PRO A 648 -17.39 -16.90 -17.06
C PRO A 648 -17.00 -17.47 -18.44
N ALA A 649 -16.65 -16.64 -19.42
CA ALA A 649 -16.25 -17.13 -20.75
C ALA A 649 -14.86 -17.78 -20.72
N ALA A 650 -13.93 -17.25 -19.91
CA ALA A 650 -12.64 -17.88 -19.64
C ALA A 650 -12.83 -19.24 -18.94
N TYR A 651 -13.71 -19.32 -17.94
CA TYR A 651 -14.02 -20.60 -17.33
C TYR A 651 -14.67 -21.59 -18.32
N ALA A 652 -15.60 -21.14 -19.17
CA ALA A 652 -16.22 -22.00 -20.19
C ALA A 652 -15.17 -22.64 -21.10
N ILE A 653 -14.21 -21.84 -21.57
CA ILE A 653 -13.07 -22.29 -22.39
C ILE A 653 -12.30 -23.41 -21.69
N CYS A 654 -11.88 -23.20 -20.44
CA CYS A 654 -11.15 -24.19 -19.67
C CYS A 654 -12.00 -25.46 -19.43
N ALA A 655 -13.23 -25.31 -18.94
CA ALA A 655 -14.11 -26.42 -18.61
C ALA A 655 -14.51 -27.26 -19.84
N LEU A 656 -14.73 -26.65 -21.01
CA LEU A 656 -15.05 -27.40 -22.23
C LEU A 656 -13.88 -28.27 -22.70
N GLN A 657 -12.63 -27.80 -22.54
CA GLN A 657 -11.45 -28.60 -22.83
C GLN A 657 -11.23 -29.71 -21.79
N GLU A 658 -11.31 -29.38 -20.49
CA GLU A 658 -11.14 -30.34 -19.38
C GLU A 658 -12.21 -31.44 -19.36
N TYR A 659 -13.43 -31.13 -19.83
CA TYR A 659 -14.49 -32.11 -20.05
C TYR A 659 -14.48 -32.72 -21.47
N GLY A 660 -13.42 -32.56 -22.28
CA GLY A 660 -13.31 -33.22 -23.59
C GLY A 660 -14.50 -32.93 -24.51
N PHE A 661 -14.71 -31.66 -24.85
CA PHE A 661 -15.63 -31.23 -25.91
C PHE A 661 -14.83 -30.83 -27.16
N GLU A 662 -14.70 -31.78 -28.09
CA GLU A 662 -14.00 -31.63 -29.37
C GLU A 662 -15.02 -31.67 -30.52
N PRO A 663 -15.77 -30.58 -30.80
CA PRO A 663 -16.78 -30.55 -31.86
C PRO A 663 -16.13 -30.55 -33.25
N GLU A 664 -16.61 -31.43 -34.15
CA GLU A 664 -16.11 -31.58 -35.53
C GLU A 664 -17.05 -30.92 -36.58
N GLU A 665 -16.47 -30.38 -37.66
CA GLU A 665 -17.15 -29.81 -38.84
C GLU A 665 -18.19 -28.71 -38.50
N ASP A 666 -19.49 -29.03 -38.62
CA ASP A 666 -20.62 -28.13 -38.38
C ASP A 666 -21.23 -28.30 -36.96
N GLU A 667 -20.62 -29.11 -36.09
CA GLU A 667 -21.13 -29.35 -34.74
C GLU A 667 -21.08 -28.09 -33.85
N LYS A 668 -22.10 -27.95 -32.99
CA LYS A 668 -22.25 -26.85 -32.05
C LYS A 668 -22.56 -27.38 -30.65
N THR A 669 -21.54 -27.33 -29.80
CA THR A 669 -21.71 -27.57 -28.36
C THR A 669 -22.31 -26.31 -27.73
N PHE A 670 -23.62 -26.33 -27.46
CA PHE A 670 -24.28 -25.25 -26.72
C PHE A 670 -23.94 -25.33 -25.23
N TYR A 671 -23.65 -24.20 -24.60
CA TYR A 671 -23.33 -24.14 -23.17
C TYR A 671 -24.06 -22.98 -22.46
N GLY A 672 -24.16 -23.11 -21.13
CA GLY A 672 -24.51 -22.01 -20.23
C GLY A 672 -23.69 -22.09 -18.95
N VAL A 673 -22.97 -21.02 -18.61
CA VAL A 673 -22.16 -20.93 -17.39
C VAL A 673 -22.99 -20.38 -16.25
N PHE A 674 -22.92 -21.01 -15.08
CA PHE A 674 -23.40 -20.47 -13.82
C PHE A 674 -22.18 -20.23 -12.92
N ASP A 675 -21.59 -19.03 -12.99
CA ASP A 675 -20.41 -18.68 -12.19
C ASP A 675 -20.83 -18.11 -10.85
N PHE A 676 -20.80 -18.96 -9.81
CA PHE A 676 -21.22 -18.64 -8.47
C PHE A 676 -19.99 -18.21 -7.64
N GLY A 677 -19.62 -16.95 -7.81
CA GLY A 677 -18.53 -16.31 -7.11
C GLY A 677 -18.86 -15.99 -5.64
N GLY A 678 -17.88 -15.37 -4.96
CA GLY A 678 -18.06 -14.88 -3.60
C GLY A 678 -19.01 -13.68 -3.50
N GLY A 679 -18.91 -12.71 -4.43
CA GLY A 679 -19.64 -11.44 -4.36
C GLY A 679 -20.76 -11.23 -5.39
N THR A 680 -20.77 -11.99 -6.48
CA THR A 680 -21.79 -11.96 -7.54
C THR A 680 -21.97 -13.36 -8.11
N THR A 681 -23.07 -13.56 -8.86
CA THR A 681 -23.24 -14.72 -9.73
C THR A 681 -23.49 -14.22 -11.14
N ASP A 682 -22.63 -14.63 -12.07
CA ASP A 682 -22.61 -14.13 -13.45
C ASP A 682 -22.91 -15.29 -14.41
N PHE A 683 -23.73 -15.04 -15.44
CA PHE A 683 -24.17 -16.03 -16.41
C PHE A 683 -23.64 -15.67 -17.82
N ASP A 684 -23.12 -16.65 -18.55
CA ASP A 684 -22.73 -16.52 -19.95
C ASP A 684 -23.34 -17.67 -20.77
N PHE A 685 -23.89 -17.36 -21.95
CA PHE A 685 -24.58 -18.31 -22.81
C PHE A 685 -24.04 -18.25 -24.24
N GLY A 686 -23.64 -19.41 -24.76
CA GLY A 686 -22.87 -19.46 -26.00
C GLY A 686 -22.84 -20.81 -26.73
N ILE A 687 -22.02 -20.83 -27.78
CA ILE A 687 -21.71 -21.98 -28.63
C ILE A 687 -20.20 -22.17 -28.66
N TRP A 688 -19.77 -23.43 -28.55
CA TRP A 688 -18.42 -23.91 -28.80
C TRP A 688 -18.42 -24.76 -30.07
N ARG A 689 -17.48 -24.49 -30.98
CA ARG A 689 -17.38 -25.12 -32.32
C ARG A 689 -15.94 -25.13 -32.87
N GLU A 690 -15.70 -25.92 -33.92
CA GLU A 690 -14.47 -25.86 -34.71
C GLU A 690 -14.25 -24.47 -35.35
N ALA A 691 -12.99 -24.10 -35.57
CA ALA A 691 -12.59 -22.89 -36.28
C ALA A 691 -12.75 -23.01 -37.80
N GLY A 692 -13.68 -22.26 -38.37
CA GLY A 692 -14.01 -22.35 -39.80
C GLY A 692 -12.91 -21.85 -40.74
N LEU A 693 -13.14 -21.97 -42.05
CA LEU A 693 -12.16 -21.62 -43.10
C LEU A 693 -11.58 -20.19 -43.06
N LYS A 694 -12.25 -19.24 -42.38
CA LYS A 694 -11.79 -17.86 -42.16
C LYS A 694 -10.99 -17.66 -40.86
N GLU A 695 -10.88 -18.71 -40.04
CA GLU A 695 -10.46 -18.68 -38.64
C GLU A 695 -9.29 -19.64 -38.35
N ARG A 696 -8.79 -20.36 -39.38
CA ARG A 696 -7.68 -21.36 -39.45
C ARG A 696 -6.40 -21.18 -38.61
N ARG A 697 -6.21 -20.08 -37.89
CA ARG A 697 -5.15 -19.90 -36.88
C ARG A 697 -5.55 -20.44 -35.50
N TYR A 698 -6.85 -20.59 -35.28
CA TYR A 698 -7.49 -21.14 -34.10
C TYR A 698 -7.86 -22.59 -34.38
N ASP A 699 -7.99 -23.40 -33.32
CA ASP A 699 -8.57 -24.73 -33.40
C ASP A 699 -10.08 -24.67 -33.07
N TYR A 700 -10.44 -23.87 -32.06
CA TYR A 700 -11.83 -23.68 -31.61
C TYR A 700 -12.28 -22.21 -31.57
N VAL A 701 -13.60 -22.02 -31.62
CA VAL A 701 -14.25 -20.72 -31.44
C VAL A 701 -15.34 -20.84 -30.39
N ILE A 702 -15.31 -19.91 -29.43
CA ILE A 702 -16.40 -19.67 -28.48
C ILE A 702 -17.16 -18.40 -28.88
N GLU A 703 -18.46 -18.53 -29.10
CA GLU A 703 -19.36 -17.44 -29.45
C GLU A 703 -20.39 -17.24 -28.35
N HIS A 704 -20.35 -16.11 -27.65
CA HIS A 704 -21.26 -15.81 -26.54
C HIS A 704 -22.19 -14.65 -26.90
N PHE A 705 -23.50 -14.85 -26.71
CA PHE A 705 -24.55 -14.00 -27.30
C PHE A 705 -25.63 -13.54 -26.32
N ALA A 706 -25.68 -14.13 -25.13
CA ALA A 706 -26.36 -13.55 -24.00
C ALA A 706 -25.48 -13.66 -22.75
N ALA A 707 -25.54 -12.63 -21.91
CA ALA A 707 -24.96 -12.63 -20.58
C ALA A 707 -25.96 -11.99 -19.61
N ASP A 708 -25.89 -12.38 -18.35
CA ASP A 708 -26.82 -11.96 -17.31
C ASP A 708 -26.18 -12.15 -15.92
N GLY A 709 -26.91 -11.87 -14.84
CA GLY A 709 -26.42 -12.21 -13.49
C GLY A 709 -27.32 -11.74 -12.35
N ASP A 710 -26.95 -12.16 -11.15
CA ASP A 710 -27.59 -11.76 -9.90
C ASP A 710 -26.55 -11.13 -8.97
N ARG A 711 -26.49 -9.78 -8.96
CA ARG A 711 -25.56 -8.98 -8.14
C ARG A 711 -25.74 -9.15 -6.62
N TYR A 712 -26.79 -9.85 -6.19
CA TYR A 712 -27.11 -10.12 -4.79
C TYR A 712 -26.95 -11.61 -4.45
N LEU A 713 -26.62 -12.48 -5.41
CA LEU A 713 -26.28 -13.89 -5.17
C LEU A 713 -24.77 -14.04 -5.20
N GLY A 714 -24.20 -14.53 -4.11
CA GLY A 714 -22.77 -14.77 -3.93
C GLY A 714 -22.58 -15.33 -2.53
N GLY A 715 -21.56 -16.16 -2.29
CA GLY A 715 -21.34 -16.77 -0.97
C GLY A 715 -21.30 -15.75 0.17
N GLU A 716 -20.64 -14.61 -0.05
CA GLU A 716 -20.57 -13.49 0.91
C GLU A 716 -21.92 -12.80 1.10
N ASN A 717 -22.69 -12.60 0.02
CA ASN A 717 -24.01 -11.97 0.10
C ASN A 717 -25.02 -12.86 0.83
N ILE A 718 -24.90 -14.19 0.68
CA ILE A 718 -25.65 -15.17 1.46
C ILE A 718 -25.25 -15.08 2.93
N LEU A 719 -23.96 -15.08 3.25
CA LEU A 719 -23.49 -14.96 4.64
C LEU A 719 -23.89 -13.64 5.29
N GLU A 720 -23.84 -12.51 4.57
CA GLU A 720 -24.28 -11.21 5.08
C GLU A 720 -25.82 -11.17 5.30
N LEU A 721 -26.60 -11.85 4.46
CA LEU A 721 -28.05 -12.06 4.65
C LEU A 721 -28.33 -12.91 5.90
N LEU A 722 -27.59 -14.02 6.10
CA LEU A 722 -27.73 -14.88 7.29
C LEU A 722 -27.32 -14.14 8.56
N ALA A 723 -26.19 -13.44 8.54
CA ALA A 723 -25.72 -12.60 9.64
C ALA A 723 -26.76 -11.54 10.02
N PHE A 724 -27.41 -10.90 9.04
CA PHE A 724 -28.48 -9.93 9.28
C PHE A 724 -29.74 -10.57 9.90
N GLU A 725 -30.15 -11.76 9.46
CA GLU A 725 -31.30 -12.45 10.06
C GLU A 725 -31.00 -12.95 11.49
N VAL A 726 -29.79 -13.46 11.77
CA VAL A 726 -29.33 -13.79 13.13
C VAL A 726 -29.29 -12.55 14.02
N PHE A 727 -28.70 -11.44 13.55
CA PHE A 727 -28.70 -10.14 14.24
C PHE A 727 -30.12 -9.66 14.57
N LYS A 728 -31.03 -9.74 13.60
CA LYS A 728 -32.44 -9.34 13.69
C LYS A 728 -33.24 -10.22 14.67
N LYS A 729 -32.93 -11.52 14.75
CA LYS A 729 -33.48 -12.46 15.75
C LYS A 729 -32.96 -12.14 17.15
N ASN A 730 -31.69 -11.74 17.29
CA ASN A 730 -31.02 -11.40 18.56
C ASN A 730 -31.07 -9.90 18.95
N GLN A 731 -31.94 -9.11 18.32
CA GLN A 731 -32.01 -7.65 18.45
C GLN A 731 -32.15 -7.09 19.88
N ASN A 732 -32.57 -7.90 20.87
CA ASN A 732 -32.65 -7.46 22.27
C ASN A 732 -31.26 -7.47 22.91
N THR A 733 -30.51 -8.57 22.79
CA THR A 733 -29.10 -8.68 23.17
C THR A 733 -28.26 -7.57 22.55
N MET A 734 -28.54 -7.22 21.29
CA MET A 734 -27.86 -6.12 20.58
C MET A 734 -28.13 -4.74 21.20
N ARG A 735 -29.34 -4.50 21.73
CA ARG A 735 -29.67 -3.26 22.46
C ARG A 735 -29.02 -3.23 23.84
N GLU A 736 -29.06 -4.35 24.56
CA GLU A 736 -28.50 -4.48 25.92
C GLU A 736 -26.98 -4.32 25.94
N LEU A 737 -26.27 -4.88 24.94
CA LEU A 737 -24.82 -4.75 24.78
C LEU A 737 -24.39 -3.52 23.95
N ASN A 738 -25.34 -2.72 23.45
CA ASN A 738 -25.13 -1.54 22.61
C ASN A 738 -24.33 -1.81 21.30
N ILE A 739 -24.56 -2.98 20.69
CA ILE A 739 -23.95 -3.45 19.45
C ILE A 739 -24.76 -2.94 18.24
N SER A 740 -24.11 -2.80 17.07
CA SER A 740 -24.75 -2.49 15.78
C SER A 740 -24.08 -3.22 14.61
N PHE A 741 -24.79 -3.29 13.50
CA PHE A 741 -24.43 -4.01 12.26
C PHE A 741 -24.74 -3.13 11.03
N ILE A 742 -24.15 -3.42 9.86
CA ILE A 742 -24.55 -2.76 8.59
C ILE A 742 -25.89 -3.32 8.05
N LEU A 743 -26.41 -2.69 6.99
CA LEU A 743 -27.56 -3.21 6.23
C LEU A 743 -27.10 -3.85 4.92
N PRO A 744 -27.21 -5.19 4.74
CA PRO A 744 -26.90 -5.83 3.46
C PRO A 744 -27.80 -5.33 2.32
N LEU A 745 -27.29 -5.35 1.09
CA LEU A 745 -27.90 -4.65 -0.06
C LEU A 745 -29.27 -5.19 -0.50
N GLU A 746 -29.65 -6.43 -0.17
CA GLU A 746 -30.99 -7.01 -0.43
C GLU A 746 -31.95 -6.86 0.77
N CYS A 747 -31.46 -6.41 1.93
CA CYS A 747 -32.21 -6.32 3.18
C CYS A 747 -32.94 -4.98 3.37
N THR A 748 -33.98 -4.97 4.23
CA THR A 748 -34.71 -3.74 4.61
C THR A 748 -34.71 -3.52 6.12
N LYS A 749 -34.67 -2.25 6.55
CA LYS A 749 -34.76 -1.88 7.97
C LYS A 749 -36.08 -2.35 8.58
N PHE A 750 -36.01 -2.92 9.79
CA PHE A 750 -37.16 -3.38 10.57
C PHE A 750 -37.53 -2.37 11.69
N PRO A 751 -38.77 -2.38 12.23
CA PRO A 751 -39.15 -1.49 13.33
C PRO A 751 -38.25 -1.69 14.56
N GLY A 752 -37.72 -0.61 15.14
CA GLY A 752 -36.80 -0.69 16.27
C GLY A 752 -35.32 -0.88 15.89
N SER A 753 -34.97 -0.81 14.60
CA SER A 753 -33.59 -0.93 14.10
C SER A 753 -32.83 0.40 14.03
N GLU A 754 -33.45 1.51 14.44
CA GLU A 754 -32.96 2.88 14.22
C GLU A 754 -31.62 3.15 14.90
N ILE A 755 -31.35 2.49 16.03
CA ILE A 755 -30.08 2.55 16.77
C ILE A 755 -29.18 1.31 16.56
N LEU A 756 -29.63 0.33 15.77
CA LEU A 756 -28.93 -0.96 15.58
C LEU A 756 -28.29 -1.09 14.20
N ILE A 757 -28.69 -0.28 13.22
CA ILE A 757 -28.20 -0.33 11.83
C ILE A 757 -27.49 0.97 11.46
N ASN A 758 -26.18 0.92 11.25
CA ASN A 758 -25.34 2.05 10.81
C ASN A 758 -24.05 1.59 10.11
N GLU A 759 -23.33 2.52 9.49
CA GLU A 759 -22.13 2.28 8.67
C GLU A 759 -20.80 2.52 9.42
N SER A 760 -20.77 2.40 10.76
CA SER A 760 -19.52 2.53 11.52
C SER A 760 -18.55 1.37 11.26
N GLN A 761 -17.29 1.57 11.61
CA GLN A 761 -16.26 0.53 11.53
C GLN A 761 -16.58 -0.68 12.42
N GLU A 762 -17.11 -0.45 13.62
CA GLU A 762 -17.60 -1.51 14.52
C GLU A 762 -18.74 -2.28 13.86
N SER A 763 -19.71 -1.59 13.27
CA SER A 763 -20.84 -2.22 12.57
C SER A 763 -20.40 -3.07 11.37
N LYS A 764 -19.35 -2.67 10.66
CA LYS A 764 -18.75 -3.45 9.56
C LYS A 764 -17.97 -4.65 10.05
N LEU A 765 -17.15 -4.48 11.10
CA LEU A 765 -16.37 -5.56 11.71
C LEU A 765 -17.29 -6.60 12.37
N ASN A 766 -18.30 -6.17 13.12
CA ASN A 766 -19.35 -7.03 13.71
C ASN A 766 -20.04 -7.89 12.64
N THR A 767 -20.44 -7.29 11.51
CA THR A 767 -21.01 -8.03 10.40
C THR A 767 -20.02 -9.05 9.83
N LYS A 768 -18.72 -8.72 9.71
CA LYS A 768 -17.73 -9.69 9.22
C LYS A 768 -17.42 -10.81 10.21
N GLN A 769 -17.29 -10.52 11.51
CA GLN A 769 -17.12 -11.55 12.54
C GLN A 769 -18.30 -12.54 12.57
N LEU A 770 -19.54 -12.04 12.46
CA LEU A 770 -20.73 -12.90 12.36
C LEU A 770 -20.84 -13.64 11.02
N VAL A 771 -20.31 -13.08 9.92
CA VAL A 771 -20.21 -13.76 8.61
C VAL A 771 -19.26 -14.96 8.68
N GLU A 772 -18.08 -14.80 9.31
CA GLU A 772 -17.12 -15.91 9.44
C GLU A 772 -17.63 -17.02 10.36
N GLU A 773 -18.26 -16.69 11.50
CA GLU A 773 -18.87 -17.69 12.40
C GLU A 773 -20.06 -18.44 11.75
N LEU A 774 -20.73 -17.84 10.75
CA LEU A 774 -21.78 -18.50 9.97
C LEU A 774 -21.24 -19.23 8.72
N ARG A 775 -19.97 -19.01 8.33
CA ARG A 775 -19.35 -19.63 7.16
C ARG A 775 -19.42 -21.17 7.15
N PRO A 776 -19.17 -21.89 8.26
CA PRO A 776 -19.26 -23.35 8.30
C PRO A 776 -20.64 -23.91 7.94
N LEU A 777 -21.73 -23.16 8.16
CA LEU A 777 -23.09 -23.58 7.78
C LEU A 777 -23.33 -23.49 6.28
N TRP A 778 -22.79 -22.45 5.63
CA TRP A 778 -22.92 -22.24 4.19
C TRP A 778 -22.03 -23.20 3.40
N GLU A 779 -20.76 -23.28 3.79
CA GLU A 779 -19.73 -24.06 3.10
C GLU A 779 -19.72 -25.54 3.54
N ARG A 780 -20.55 -25.91 4.53
CA ARG A 780 -20.75 -27.28 5.06
C ARG A 780 -19.44 -27.96 5.49
N HIS A 781 -18.60 -27.21 6.23
CA HIS A 781 -17.35 -27.71 6.77
C HIS A 781 -17.55 -28.89 7.74
N GLU A 782 -16.53 -29.75 7.87
CA GLU A 782 -16.58 -30.90 8.78
C GLU A 782 -16.89 -30.44 10.22
N GLY A 783 -17.85 -31.10 10.87
CA GLY A 783 -18.32 -30.74 12.21
C GLY A 783 -19.33 -29.58 12.30
N TYR A 784 -19.76 -28.96 11.18
CA TYR A 784 -20.72 -27.84 11.22
C TYR A 784 -22.02 -28.21 11.97
N GLU A 785 -22.49 -29.45 11.86
CA GLU A 785 -23.73 -29.89 12.52
C GLU A 785 -23.64 -29.79 14.05
N GLU A 786 -22.53 -30.22 14.67
CA GLU A 786 -22.31 -30.15 16.11
C GLU A 786 -22.11 -28.71 16.63
N HIS A 787 -21.62 -27.82 15.76
CA HIS A 787 -21.49 -26.39 16.04
C HIS A 787 -22.88 -25.75 16.19
N PHE A 788 -23.80 -26.02 15.25
CA PHE A 788 -25.14 -25.39 15.24
C PHE A 788 -26.23 -26.16 16.00
N GLU A 789 -26.03 -27.45 16.35
CA GLU A 789 -27.02 -28.30 17.05
C GLU A 789 -27.64 -27.64 18.30
N LYS A 790 -26.84 -26.86 19.03
CA LYS A 790 -27.23 -26.24 20.32
C LYS A 790 -28.18 -25.05 20.16
N GLY A 791 -28.49 -24.62 18.94
CA GLY A 791 -29.30 -23.44 18.65
C GLY A 791 -28.65 -22.11 19.07
N MET A 792 -27.34 -22.11 19.30
CA MET A 792 -26.58 -21.01 19.88
C MET A 792 -25.14 -21.03 19.38
N ILE A 793 -24.65 -19.88 18.91
CA ILE A 793 -23.23 -19.62 18.65
C ILE A 793 -22.69 -18.58 19.65
N ARG A 794 -21.36 -18.42 19.69
CA ARG A 794 -20.67 -17.39 20.48
C ARG A 794 -19.74 -16.60 19.57
N VAL A 795 -19.94 -15.28 19.52
CA VAL A 795 -19.18 -14.39 18.63
C VAL A 795 -18.55 -13.28 19.47
N ASP A 796 -17.27 -13.01 19.25
CA ASP A 796 -16.63 -11.81 19.77
C ASP A 796 -17.06 -10.62 18.89
N LEU A 797 -17.61 -9.57 19.51
CA LEU A 797 -18.21 -8.41 18.83
C LEU A 797 -17.76 -7.09 19.49
N PHE A 798 -18.14 -5.94 18.96
CA PHE A 798 -17.82 -4.60 19.47
C PHE A 798 -19.09 -3.76 19.70
N ASP A 799 -19.13 -2.99 20.79
CA ASP A 799 -20.15 -1.95 20.97
C ASP A 799 -19.80 -0.65 20.23
N LYS A 800 -20.74 0.31 20.19
CA LYS A 800 -20.56 1.63 19.54
C LYS A 800 -19.52 2.55 20.19
N ALA A 801 -18.83 2.11 21.24
CA ALA A 801 -17.67 2.80 21.80
C ALA A 801 -16.34 2.11 21.43
N GLY A 802 -16.38 1.10 20.55
CA GLY A 802 -15.22 0.29 20.17
C GLY A 802 -14.80 -0.71 21.26
N GLN A 803 -15.61 -0.93 22.31
CA GLN A 803 -15.27 -1.91 23.33
C GLN A 803 -15.67 -3.30 22.89
N SER A 804 -14.68 -4.20 22.79
CA SER A 804 -14.91 -5.63 22.57
C SER A 804 -15.80 -6.24 23.66
N LYS A 805 -16.76 -7.04 23.21
CA LYS A 805 -17.67 -7.89 23.97
C LYS A 805 -17.33 -9.33 23.54
N PRO A 806 -16.46 -10.04 24.27
CA PRO A 806 -16.13 -11.42 23.90
C PRO A 806 -17.30 -12.36 24.21
N ASN A 807 -17.44 -13.40 23.39
CA ASN A 807 -18.32 -14.55 23.58
C ASN A 807 -19.81 -14.16 23.72
N VAL A 808 -20.30 -13.24 22.89
CA VAL A 808 -21.72 -12.89 22.83
C VAL A 808 -22.52 -14.10 22.35
N GLU A 809 -23.40 -14.63 23.21
CA GLU A 809 -24.28 -15.74 22.88
C GLU A 809 -25.42 -15.26 21.97
N LEU A 810 -25.50 -15.84 20.77
CA LEU A 810 -26.51 -15.52 19.75
C LEU A 810 -27.34 -16.76 19.45
N LEU A 811 -28.67 -16.63 19.51
CA LEU A 811 -29.60 -17.68 19.09
C LEU A 811 -29.56 -17.83 17.57
N VAL A 812 -29.25 -19.04 17.10
CA VAL A 812 -29.19 -19.41 15.68
C VAL A 812 -30.06 -20.64 15.46
N ASP A 813 -30.73 -20.70 14.33
CA ASP A 813 -31.71 -21.74 14.00
C ASP A 813 -31.29 -22.37 12.69
N LYS A 814 -30.69 -23.57 12.76
CA LYS A 814 -30.08 -24.24 11.59
C LYS A 814 -31.12 -24.40 10.47
N GLU A 815 -32.33 -24.85 10.80
CA GLU A 815 -33.39 -25.10 9.81
C GLU A 815 -33.88 -23.80 9.17
N GLU A 816 -34.04 -22.70 9.93
CA GLU A 816 -34.40 -21.40 9.37
C GLU A 816 -33.30 -20.85 8.44
N MET A 817 -32.03 -20.97 8.84
CA MET A 817 -30.89 -20.50 8.04
C MET A 817 -30.69 -21.33 6.76
N GLU A 818 -30.81 -22.65 6.83
CA GLU A 818 -30.76 -23.53 5.63
C GLU A 818 -31.92 -23.23 4.66
N GLN A 819 -33.12 -22.94 5.17
CA GLN A 819 -34.24 -22.49 4.33
C GLN A 819 -33.97 -21.14 3.65
N VAL A 820 -33.30 -20.20 4.33
CA VAL A 820 -32.87 -18.91 3.72
C VAL A 820 -31.85 -19.15 2.60
N ILE A 821 -30.85 -20.01 2.82
CA ILE A 821 -29.86 -20.42 1.81
C ILE A 821 -30.56 -21.03 0.58
N MET A 822 -31.34 -22.10 0.77
CA MET A 822 -31.98 -22.84 -0.32
C MET A 822 -32.87 -21.92 -1.17
N LYS A 823 -33.72 -21.12 -0.52
CA LYS A 823 -34.63 -20.18 -1.18
C LYS A 823 -33.89 -19.09 -1.97
N ARG A 824 -32.71 -18.66 -1.51
CA ARG A 824 -31.92 -17.63 -2.20
C ARG A 824 -31.22 -18.16 -3.45
N ILE A 825 -30.75 -19.41 -3.39
CA ILE A 825 -30.15 -20.11 -4.53
C ILE A 825 -31.22 -20.50 -5.56
N GLU A 826 -32.39 -20.99 -5.11
CA GLU A 826 -33.55 -21.29 -5.96
C GLU A 826 -33.96 -20.08 -6.82
N LYS A 827 -34.00 -18.88 -6.23
CA LYS A 827 -34.22 -17.62 -6.97
C LYS A 827 -33.16 -17.39 -8.05
N GLY A 828 -31.89 -17.71 -7.76
CA GLY A 828 -30.77 -17.61 -8.69
C GLY A 828 -30.84 -18.59 -9.87
N ILE A 829 -31.09 -19.87 -9.57
CA ILE A 829 -31.22 -20.94 -10.57
C ILE A 829 -32.43 -20.66 -11.48
N LYS A 830 -33.55 -20.20 -10.91
CA LYS A 830 -34.69 -19.72 -11.70
C LYS A 830 -34.29 -18.55 -12.62
N ASN A 831 -33.59 -17.54 -12.10
CA ASN A 831 -33.09 -16.42 -12.93
C ASN A 831 -32.17 -16.90 -14.06
N PHE A 832 -31.35 -17.94 -13.83
CA PHE A 832 -30.53 -18.58 -14.85
C PHE A 832 -31.39 -19.20 -15.95
N PHE A 833 -32.37 -20.06 -15.62
CA PHE A 833 -33.26 -20.67 -16.63
C PHE A 833 -34.15 -19.64 -17.36
N ASP A 834 -34.61 -18.58 -16.68
CA ASP A 834 -35.31 -17.43 -17.30
C ASP A 834 -34.39 -16.62 -18.24
N SER A 835 -33.07 -16.76 -18.14
CA SER A 835 -32.08 -16.10 -19.01
C SER A 835 -31.64 -17.01 -20.16
N LEU A 836 -31.39 -18.29 -19.85
CA LEU A 836 -31.12 -19.38 -20.77
C LEU A 836 -32.20 -19.45 -21.87
N ARG A 837 -33.49 -19.42 -21.49
CA ARG A 837 -34.62 -19.39 -22.44
C ARG A 837 -34.55 -18.18 -23.37
N ARG A 838 -34.44 -16.96 -22.82
CA ARG A 838 -34.36 -15.71 -23.59
C ARG A 838 -33.14 -15.64 -24.53
N ALA A 839 -32.04 -16.30 -24.19
CA ALA A 839 -30.84 -16.41 -25.01
C ALA A 839 -31.09 -17.28 -26.25
N PHE A 840 -31.69 -18.45 -26.05
CA PHE A 840 -31.96 -19.40 -27.12
C PHE A 840 -33.20 -19.08 -27.96
N ASP A 841 -34.23 -18.42 -27.41
CA ASP A 841 -35.42 -17.94 -28.16
C ASP A 841 -35.08 -16.94 -29.28
N ARG A 842 -33.87 -16.36 -29.29
CA ARG A 842 -33.45 -15.27 -30.18
C ARG A 842 -32.42 -15.67 -31.25
N SER A 843 -31.82 -16.84 -31.15
CA SER A 843 -30.91 -17.38 -32.16
C SER A 843 -31.66 -18.32 -33.13
N GLU A 844 -31.03 -18.80 -34.21
CA GLU A 844 -31.68 -19.69 -35.21
C GLU A 844 -31.83 -21.14 -34.70
N THR A 845 -32.56 -21.32 -33.60
CA THR A 845 -32.44 -22.45 -32.65
C THR A 845 -33.38 -23.62 -32.87
N SER A 846 -33.91 -23.80 -34.10
CA SER A 846 -34.72 -24.96 -34.50
C SER A 846 -33.94 -26.30 -34.57
N LYS A 847 -32.81 -26.40 -33.86
CA LYS A 847 -31.86 -27.51 -33.82
C LYS A 847 -31.10 -27.66 -32.48
N ILE A 848 -31.58 -27.09 -31.35
CA ILE A 848 -30.96 -27.38 -30.05
C ILE A 848 -31.32 -28.80 -29.63
N ASN A 849 -30.34 -29.69 -29.65
CA ASN A 849 -30.49 -31.07 -29.17
C ASN A 849 -30.17 -31.20 -27.67
N LYS A 850 -29.24 -30.39 -27.16
CA LYS A 850 -28.71 -30.45 -25.79
C LYS A 850 -28.00 -29.13 -25.43
N VAL A 851 -28.04 -28.75 -24.16
CA VAL A 851 -27.28 -27.63 -23.59
C VAL A 851 -26.49 -28.12 -22.37
N ASN A 852 -25.21 -27.78 -22.30
CA ASN A 852 -24.30 -28.20 -21.24
C ASN A 852 -24.17 -27.07 -20.21
N ILE A 853 -24.65 -27.29 -18.99
CA ILE A 853 -24.63 -26.32 -17.90
C ILE A 853 -23.31 -26.47 -17.15
N LEU A 854 -22.42 -25.49 -17.29
CA LEU A 854 -21.10 -25.48 -16.68
C LEU A 854 -21.18 -24.72 -15.34
N LEU A 855 -21.03 -25.41 -14.22
CA LEU A 855 -20.98 -24.78 -12.91
C LEU A 855 -19.57 -24.23 -12.63
N ALA A 856 -19.47 -22.96 -12.25
CA ALA A 856 -18.21 -22.29 -11.94
C ALA A 856 -18.27 -21.55 -10.59
N GLY A 857 -17.13 -21.07 -10.13
CA GLY A 857 -16.97 -20.37 -8.87
C GLY A 857 -17.00 -21.29 -7.64
N ASN A 858 -16.38 -20.86 -6.54
CA ASN A 858 -16.29 -21.68 -5.33
C ASN A 858 -17.65 -21.96 -4.66
N SER A 859 -18.64 -21.08 -4.81
CA SER A 859 -19.97 -21.32 -4.20
C SER A 859 -20.76 -22.44 -4.90
N SER A 860 -20.45 -22.74 -6.16
CA SER A 860 -21.04 -23.90 -6.86
C SER A 860 -20.55 -25.26 -6.34
N LYS A 861 -19.53 -25.29 -5.47
CA LYS A 861 -19.10 -26.52 -4.77
C LYS A 861 -20.14 -27.00 -3.75
N SER A 862 -21.05 -26.14 -3.29
CA SER A 862 -22.08 -26.50 -2.32
C SER A 862 -23.09 -27.49 -2.90
N PRO A 863 -23.32 -28.68 -2.28
CA PRO A 863 -24.27 -29.68 -2.80
C PRO A 863 -25.68 -29.14 -3.02
N VAL A 864 -26.10 -28.15 -2.23
CA VAL A 864 -27.39 -27.46 -2.35
C VAL A 864 -27.61 -26.88 -3.75
N VAL A 865 -26.55 -26.42 -4.42
CA VAL A 865 -26.62 -25.89 -5.79
C VAL A 865 -26.94 -26.99 -6.78
N ILE A 866 -26.27 -28.13 -6.68
CA ILE A 866 -26.44 -29.29 -7.56
C ILE A 866 -27.83 -29.92 -7.34
N ASP A 867 -28.26 -30.11 -6.08
CA ASP A 867 -29.58 -30.64 -5.73
C ASP A 867 -30.71 -29.77 -6.29
N LEU A 868 -30.60 -28.45 -6.17
CA LEU A 868 -31.58 -27.51 -6.72
C LEU A 868 -31.55 -27.46 -8.25
N PHE A 869 -30.38 -27.52 -8.89
CA PHE A 869 -30.29 -27.56 -10.36
C PHE A 869 -30.93 -28.84 -10.92
N ASN A 870 -30.68 -30.01 -10.33
CA ASN A 870 -31.32 -31.27 -10.73
C ASN A 870 -32.85 -31.16 -10.66
N ARG A 871 -33.39 -30.68 -9.53
CA ARG A 871 -34.84 -30.44 -9.39
C ARG A 871 -35.39 -29.49 -10.46
N PHE A 872 -34.70 -28.38 -10.74
CA PHE A 872 -35.15 -27.44 -11.77
C PHE A 872 -35.11 -28.03 -13.18
N ILE A 873 -34.14 -28.89 -13.50
CA ILE A 873 -34.10 -29.63 -14.77
C ILE A 873 -35.28 -30.62 -14.87
N GLU A 874 -35.62 -31.33 -13.79
CA GLU A 874 -36.81 -32.20 -13.75
C GLU A 874 -38.12 -31.40 -13.92
N GLU A 875 -38.25 -30.25 -13.26
CA GLU A 875 -39.43 -29.37 -13.37
C GLU A 875 -39.56 -28.79 -14.79
N GLU A 876 -38.47 -28.35 -15.41
CA GLU A 876 -38.45 -27.85 -16.80
C GLU A 876 -38.73 -28.94 -17.83
N ALA A 877 -38.11 -30.13 -17.70
CA ALA A 877 -38.42 -31.28 -18.55
C ALA A 877 -39.91 -31.65 -18.48
N GLN A 878 -40.48 -31.71 -17.28
CA GLN A 878 -41.91 -31.94 -17.08
C GLN A 878 -42.80 -30.83 -17.68
N ASN A 879 -42.30 -29.61 -17.87
CA ASN A 879 -43.04 -28.54 -18.54
C ASN A 879 -42.92 -28.65 -20.07
N ILE A 880 -41.75 -28.98 -20.58
CA ILE A 880 -41.49 -29.21 -22.01
C ILE A 880 -42.28 -30.42 -22.54
N HIS A 881 -42.36 -31.51 -21.78
CA HIS A 881 -43.17 -32.68 -22.17
C HIS A 881 -44.68 -32.40 -22.26
N LYS A 882 -45.19 -31.32 -21.65
CA LYS A 882 -46.60 -30.89 -21.82
C LYS A 882 -46.85 -30.14 -23.15
N LEU A 883 -45.79 -29.74 -23.86
CA LEU A 883 -45.83 -28.90 -25.05
C LEU A 883 -45.57 -29.65 -26.39
N ASN A 884 -45.24 -30.94 -26.34
CA ASN A 884 -45.06 -31.83 -27.50
C ASN A 884 -44.08 -31.34 -28.59
N GLU A 885 -42.77 -31.35 -28.30
CA GLU A 885 -41.66 -31.71 -29.23
C GLU A 885 -40.30 -31.31 -28.61
N LEU A 886 -39.68 -32.19 -27.82
CA LEU A 886 -38.28 -32.15 -27.39
C LEU A 886 -37.91 -33.44 -26.64
N SER A 887 -36.61 -33.74 -26.53
CA SER A 887 -36.09 -34.99 -25.94
C SER A 887 -35.85 -34.91 -24.43
N ASP A 888 -35.99 -36.05 -23.76
CA ASP A 888 -35.87 -36.27 -22.30
C ASP A 888 -34.57 -35.72 -21.65
N ASN A 889 -33.50 -35.50 -22.43
CA ASN A 889 -32.16 -35.12 -21.96
C ASN A 889 -31.67 -33.75 -22.51
N LEU A 890 -32.52 -32.70 -22.50
CA LEU A 890 -32.16 -31.38 -23.04
C LEU A 890 -31.02 -30.69 -22.27
N PHE A 891 -30.86 -30.94 -20.97
CA PHE A 891 -29.83 -30.31 -20.12
C PHE A 891 -28.93 -31.38 -19.49
N GLU A 892 -27.62 -31.15 -19.45
CA GLU A 892 -26.68 -31.90 -18.61
C GLU A 892 -25.86 -30.93 -17.75
N ILE A 893 -25.67 -31.26 -16.47
CA ILE A 893 -24.84 -30.49 -15.53
C ILE A 893 -23.42 -31.02 -15.56
N PHE A 894 -22.47 -30.10 -15.67
CA PHE A 894 -21.04 -30.31 -15.46
C PHE A 894 -20.63 -29.60 -14.16
N PRO A 895 -20.22 -30.35 -13.11
CA PRO A 895 -19.83 -29.77 -11.82
C PRO A 895 -18.63 -28.82 -11.91
N PRO A 896 -18.32 -28.06 -10.84
CA PRO A 896 -17.10 -27.27 -10.79
C PRO A 896 -15.85 -28.15 -10.90
N LEU A 897 -14.90 -27.77 -11.74
CA LEU A 897 -13.63 -28.48 -11.90
C LEU A 897 -12.90 -28.63 -10.54
N GLY A 898 -12.11 -29.69 -10.39
CA GLY A 898 -11.39 -30.01 -9.15
C GLY A 898 -12.28 -30.57 -8.02
N THR A 899 -13.53 -30.92 -8.30
CA THR A 899 -14.41 -31.65 -7.35
C THR A 899 -14.50 -33.13 -7.73
N ASP A 900 -14.76 -34.02 -6.76
CA ASP A 900 -14.96 -35.46 -7.05
C ASP A 900 -16.09 -35.71 -8.07
N ALA A 901 -17.12 -34.87 -8.09
CA ALA A 901 -18.19 -34.94 -9.09
C ALA A 901 -17.71 -34.55 -10.50
N ALA A 902 -16.78 -33.58 -10.61
CA ALA A 902 -16.08 -33.25 -11.86
C ALA A 902 -15.22 -34.44 -12.33
N TYR A 903 -14.39 -34.98 -11.44
CA TYR A 903 -13.50 -36.10 -11.74
C TYR A 903 -14.29 -37.33 -12.23
N LEU A 904 -15.41 -37.67 -11.59
CA LEU A 904 -16.30 -38.73 -12.04
C LEU A 904 -16.89 -38.44 -13.45
N LYS A 905 -17.25 -37.19 -13.77
CA LYS A 905 -17.73 -36.80 -15.11
C LYS A 905 -16.64 -36.84 -16.19
N GLN A 906 -15.39 -36.57 -15.84
CA GLN A 906 -14.24 -36.73 -16.72
C GLN A 906 -13.94 -38.22 -16.96
N GLU A 907 -13.95 -39.04 -15.90
CA GLU A 907 -13.79 -40.50 -15.96
C GLU A 907 -14.93 -41.17 -16.78
N GLU A 908 -16.18 -40.72 -16.65
CA GLU A 908 -17.32 -41.16 -17.48
C GLU A 908 -17.11 -40.91 -18.98
N LYS A 909 -16.43 -39.80 -19.32
CA LYS A 909 -16.03 -39.48 -20.71
C LYS A 909 -14.75 -40.20 -21.16
N GLY A 910 -14.13 -41.02 -20.32
CA GLY A 910 -12.88 -41.74 -20.61
C GLY A 910 -11.61 -40.90 -20.46
N ILE A 911 -11.70 -39.72 -19.83
CA ILE A 911 -10.55 -38.86 -19.52
C ILE A 911 -9.87 -39.40 -18.25
N SER A 912 -8.55 -39.61 -18.32
CA SER A 912 -7.76 -40.08 -17.18
C SER A 912 -7.33 -38.90 -16.30
N VAL A 913 -7.89 -38.78 -15.11
CA VAL A 913 -7.59 -37.68 -14.16
C VAL A 913 -6.75 -38.18 -12.98
N ASP A 914 -5.71 -37.44 -12.61
CA ASP A 914 -5.01 -37.60 -11.34
C ASP A 914 -5.52 -36.56 -10.34
N ARG A 915 -6.19 -37.05 -9.29
CA ARG A 915 -6.86 -36.22 -8.27
C ARG A 915 -5.88 -35.55 -7.30
N HIS A 916 -4.58 -35.82 -7.39
CA HIS A 916 -3.54 -35.22 -6.54
C HIS A 916 -2.70 -34.14 -7.26
N VAL A 917 -3.00 -33.83 -8.52
CA VAL A 917 -2.26 -32.80 -9.27
C VAL A 917 -2.77 -31.40 -8.88
N LEU A 918 -2.04 -30.75 -7.97
CA LEU A 918 -2.28 -29.36 -7.54
C LEU A 918 -2.19 -28.31 -8.68
N ALA A 919 -1.66 -28.69 -9.85
CA ALA A 919 -1.61 -27.86 -11.04
C ALA A 919 -2.89 -27.94 -11.91
N SER A 920 -3.84 -28.82 -11.58
CA SER A 920 -5.09 -28.96 -12.35
C SER A 920 -6.01 -27.74 -12.17
N PRO A 921 -6.74 -27.31 -13.21
CA PRO A 921 -7.73 -26.25 -13.08
C PRO A 921 -8.90 -26.66 -12.19
N THR A 922 -9.43 -25.69 -11.45
CA THR A 922 -10.56 -25.85 -10.53
C THR A 922 -11.71 -24.89 -10.89
N GLY A 923 -12.86 -25.04 -10.25
CA GLY A 923 -14.01 -24.12 -10.36
C GLY A 923 -13.68 -22.64 -10.16
N LYS A 924 -12.54 -22.30 -9.54
CA LYS A 924 -12.04 -20.94 -9.38
C LYS A 924 -10.77 -20.69 -10.22
N THR A 925 -9.75 -21.56 -10.13
CA THR A 925 -8.49 -21.34 -10.86
C THR A 925 -8.64 -21.44 -12.38
N GLY A 926 -9.62 -22.19 -12.89
CA GLY A 926 -9.88 -22.39 -14.32
C GLY A 926 -10.16 -21.11 -15.12
N VAL A 927 -10.60 -20.03 -14.47
CA VAL A 927 -10.71 -18.70 -15.09
C VAL A 927 -9.34 -18.25 -15.63
N ALA A 928 -8.30 -18.33 -14.80
CA ALA A 928 -6.95 -17.88 -15.17
C ALA A 928 -6.31 -18.78 -16.25
N PHE A 929 -6.58 -20.08 -16.25
CA PHE A 929 -6.22 -21.00 -17.35
C PHE A 929 -6.91 -20.59 -18.66
N GLY A 930 -8.20 -20.29 -18.61
CA GLY A 930 -8.97 -19.82 -19.75
C GLY A 930 -8.44 -18.52 -20.37
N LEU A 931 -7.93 -17.59 -19.56
CA LEU A 931 -7.24 -16.38 -20.05
C LEU A 931 -6.01 -16.73 -20.90
N VAL A 932 -5.18 -17.66 -20.42
CA VAL A 932 -3.98 -18.13 -21.13
C VAL A 932 -4.35 -18.79 -22.45
N GLN A 933 -5.38 -19.65 -22.46
CA GLN A 933 -5.84 -20.39 -23.64
C GLN A 933 -6.48 -19.45 -24.70
N SER A 934 -7.19 -18.41 -24.26
CA SER A 934 -7.94 -17.45 -25.09
C SER A 934 -7.18 -16.17 -25.50
N ARG A 935 -5.92 -16.03 -25.06
CA ARG A 935 -5.08 -14.84 -25.27
C ARG A 935 -4.98 -14.39 -26.73
N LYS A 936 -4.67 -13.11 -26.94
CA LYS A 936 -4.36 -12.53 -28.27
C LYS A 936 -3.08 -13.13 -28.87
N GLY A 937 -3.22 -14.29 -29.51
CA GLY A 937 -2.09 -15.10 -29.94
C GLY A 937 -2.41 -16.60 -29.95
N GLY A 938 -3.19 -17.04 -28.96
CA GLY A 938 -3.50 -18.44 -28.66
C GLY A 938 -4.44 -19.12 -29.65
N ARG A 939 -4.79 -20.36 -29.29
CA ARG A 939 -5.50 -21.32 -30.14
C ARG A 939 -7.02 -21.17 -30.16
N ILE A 940 -7.59 -20.34 -29.30
CA ILE A 940 -9.04 -20.18 -29.17
C ILE A 940 -9.44 -18.76 -29.55
N LYS A 941 -10.52 -18.64 -30.32
CA LYS A 941 -11.12 -17.35 -30.65
C LYS A 941 -12.35 -17.10 -29.79
N VAL A 942 -12.39 -15.95 -29.12
CA VAL A 942 -13.60 -15.43 -28.47
C VAL A 942 -14.33 -14.51 -29.44
N ILE A 943 -15.66 -14.66 -29.54
CA ILE A 943 -16.55 -13.74 -30.27
C ILE A 943 -17.66 -13.29 -29.31
N ASP A 944 -17.55 -12.03 -28.89
CA ASP A 944 -18.53 -11.37 -28.04
C ASP A 944 -19.63 -10.73 -28.90
N HIS A 945 -20.86 -11.25 -28.78
CA HIS A 945 -22.07 -10.62 -29.33
C HIS A 945 -22.89 -9.91 -28.23
N ASN A 946 -22.36 -9.79 -27.01
CA ASN A 946 -22.97 -9.05 -25.90
C ASN A 946 -22.54 -7.59 -25.83
N THR A 947 -21.39 -7.21 -26.38
CA THR A 947 -20.99 -5.79 -26.49
C THR A 947 -21.44 -5.15 -27.80
N VAL A 948 -21.64 -3.84 -27.78
CA VAL A 948 -21.95 -3.01 -28.96
C VAL A 948 -20.92 -1.88 -29.01
N ASN A 949 -20.05 -1.89 -30.03
CA ASN A 949 -18.90 -0.97 -30.13
C ASN A 949 -18.00 -1.01 -28.87
N ASP A 950 -17.70 -2.21 -28.36
CA ASP A 950 -16.94 -2.50 -27.13
C ASP A 950 -17.58 -2.02 -25.81
N GLU A 951 -18.76 -1.39 -25.86
CA GLU A 951 -19.57 -1.04 -24.68
C GLU A 951 -20.49 -2.20 -24.25
N ALA A 952 -20.65 -2.36 -22.94
CA ALA A 952 -21.60 -3.32 -22.37
C ALA A 952 -23.05 -2.92 -22.68
N LYS A 953 -23.96 -3.90 -22.66
CA LYS A 953 -25.41 -3.68 -22.68
C LYS A 953 -25.88 -2.85 -21.48
N PHE A 954 -27.08 -2.29 -21.60
CA PHE A 954 -27.69 -1.50 -20.54
C PHE A 954 -27.98 -2.37 -19.31
N LYS A 955 -27.73 -1.86 -18.10
CA LYS A 955 -27.74 -2.69 -16.88
C LYS A 955 -29.14 -2.98 -16.32
N TYR A 956 -30.19 -2.32 -16.81
CA TYR A 956 -31.53 -2.35 -16.18
C TYR A 956 -32.68 -2.45 -17.19
N PHE A 957 -33.73 -3.18 -16.82
CA PHE A 957 -35.06 -2.98 -17.40
C PHE A 957 -35.65 -1.67 -16.86
N LEU A 958 -36.19 -0.82 -17.75
CA LEU A 958 -36.80 0.46 -17.41
C LEU A 958 -38.32 0.42 -17.64
N GLY A 959 -39.09 0.99 -16.72
CA GLY A 959 -40.55 0.87 -16.75
C GLY A 959 -41.28 1.63 -15.65
N MET A 960 -42.56 1.30 -15.47
CA MET A 960 -43.48 2.00 -14.56
C MET A 960 -44.21 1.04 -13.60
N GLY A 961 -44.62 1.55 -12.44
CA GLY A 961 -45.46 0.81 -11.49
C GLY A 961 -46.94 0.83 -11.87
N LYS A 962 -47.51 -0.32 -12.24
CA LYS A 962 -48.93 -0.44 -12.63
C LYS A 962 -49.63 -1.52 -11.80
N LYS A 963 -50.59 -1.11 -10.96
CA LYS A 963 -51.33 -1.99 -10.03
C LYS A 963 -50.43 -2.85 -9.13
N GLY A 964 -49.31 -2.28 -8.66
CA GLY A 964 -48.35 -2.96 -7.78
C GLY A 964 -47.36 -3.92 -8.48
N LYS A 965 -47.41 -4.03 -9.81
CA LYS A 965 -46.43 -4.76 -10.62
C LYS A 965 -45.57 -3.82 -11.46
N PHE A 966 -44.37 -4.27 -11.79
CA PHE A 966 -43.49 -3.62 -12.74
C PHE A 966 -43.97 -3.87 -14.18
N LYS A 967 -44.02 -2.80 -14.97
CA LYS A 967 -44.39 -2.81 -16.39
C LYS A 967 -43.23 -2.25 -17.21
N THR A 968 -42.48 -3.13 -17.85
CA THR A 968 -41.31 -2.81 -18.69
C THR A 968 -41.75 -1.99 -19.92
N ILE A 969 -40.96 -0.96 -20.24
CA ILE A 969 -41.13 -0.06 -21.40
C ILE A 969 -39.88 -0.07 -22.30
N ILE A 970 -38.69 -0.15 -21.69
CA ILE A 970 -37.42 -0.39 -22.39
C ILE A 970 -36.86 -1.73 -21.92
N ASP A 971 -36.58 -2.62 -22.87
CA ASP A 971 -35.79 -3.83 -22.61
C ASP A 971 -34.29 -3.48 -22.61
N ARG A 972 -33.52 -4.14 -21.76
CA ARG A 972 -32.09 -3.88 -21.63
C ARG A 972 -31.29 -4.25 -22.88
N GLU A 973 -31.82 -5.12 -23.73
CA GLU A 973 -31.17 -5.69 -24.92
C GLU A 973 -31.39 -4.88 -26.21
N GLU A 974 -32.09 -3.74 -26.18
CA GLU A 974 -32.32 -2.89 -27.36
C GLU A 974 -31.06 -2.10 -27.79
N SER A 975 -31.09 -1.38 -28.92
CA SER A 975 -30.00 -0.47 -29.34
C SER A 975 -30.02 0.87 -28.60
N TYR A 976 -28.85 1.40 -28.24
CA TYR A 976 -28.71 2.71 -27.56
C TYR A 976 -29.22 3.89 -28.41
N ASN A 977 -29.45 5.03 -27.76
CA ASN A 977 -29.84 6.32 -28.35
C ASN A 977 -31.24 6.39 -28.99
N LYS A 978 -32.03 5.32 -28.91
CA LYS A 978 -33.44 5.25 -29.34
C LYS A 978 -34.39 5.87 -28.30
N TRP A 979 -35.26 6.80 -28.72
CA TRP A 979 -36.32 7.39 -27.89
C TRP A 979 -37.55 6.48 -27.74
N HIS A 980 -38.12 6.43 -26.53
CA HIS A 980 -39.36 5.71 -26.18
C HIS A 980 -40.31 6.65 -25.43
N LEU A 981 -41.59 6.66 -25.82
CA LEU A 981 -42.66 7.36 -25.08
C LEU A 981 -42.87 6.68 -23.72
N PHE A 982 -42.81 7.44 -22.62
CA PHE A 982 -42.88 6.89 -21.25
C PHE A 982 -44.19 7.24 -20.55
N ILE A 983 -44.53 8.53 -20.48
CA ILE A 983 -45.72 9.07 -19.79
C ILE A 983 -46.09 10.43 -20.40
N ASP A 984 -47.30 10.92 -20.17
CA ASP A 984 -47.72 12.29 -20.47
C ASP A 984 -46.95 13.34 -19.64
N ALA A 985 -46.87 14.57 -20.15
CA ALA A 985 -46.16 15.69 -19.52
C ALA A 985 -47.10 16.64 -18.75
N SER A 986 -48.21 16.13 -18.19
CA SER A 986 -49.23 16.95 -17.50
C SER A 986 -48.86 17.37 -16.07
N GLU A 987 -47.84 16.76 -15.46
CA GLU A 987 -47.39 17.01 -14.09
C GLU A 987 -45.87 17.26 -14.06
N GLU A 988 -45.40 18.11 -13.15
CA GLU A 988 -43.97 18.47 -13.05
C GLU A 988 -43.07 17.29 -12.63
N ASP A 989 -43.61 16.31 -11.90
CA ASP A 989 -42.87 15.23 -11.26
C ASP A 989 -43.36 13.85 -11.71
N PHE A 990 -42.45 12.98 -12.14
CA PHE A 990 -42.77 11.59 -12.52
C PHE A 990 -41.84 10.56 -11.86
N GLU A 991 -42.25 9.29 -11.85
CA GLU A 991 -41.49 8.19 -11.26
C GLU A 991 -41.08 7.17 -12.30
N ILE A 992 -39.77 6.97 -12.48
CA ILE A 992 -39.23 5.80 -13.18
C ILE A 992 -38.96 4.67 -12.19
N TYR A 993 -39.25 3.45 -12.63
CA TYR A 993 -38.89 2.24 -11.91
C TYR A 993 -37.90 1.44 -12.75
N TYR A 994 -36.95 0.78 -12.10
CA TYR A 994 -35.88 0.06 -12.80
C TYR A 994 -35.30 -1.09 -11.96
N THR A 995 -34.77 -2.11 -12.63
CA THR A 995 -34.17 -3.29 -11.98
C THR A 995 -33.29 -4.04 -12.96
N SER A 996 -32.26 -4.75 -12.48
CA SER A 996 -31.46 -5.68 -13.29
C SER A 996 -32.12 -7.06 -13.43
N LEU A 997 -33.12 -7.39 -12.60
CA LEU A 997 -33.67 -8.75 -12.49
C LEU A 997 -34.35 -9.24 -13.79
N PRO A 998 -33.96 -10.42 -14.34
CA PRO A 998 -34.57 -11.06 -15.51
C PRO A 998 -36.11 -11.12 -15.50
N GLU A 999 -36.69 -11.38 -14.32
CA GLU A 999 -38.13 -11.50 -14.10
C GLU A 999 -38.95 -10.28 -14.55
N ALA A 1000 -38.31 -9.10 -14.66
CA ALA A 1000 -38.93 -7.88 -15.14
C ALA A 1000 -39.58 -8.04 -16.53
N SER A 1001 -38.92 -8.77 -17.43
CA SER A 1001 -39.39 -9.07 -18.79
C SER A 1001 -40.79 -9.71 -18.81
N THR A 1002 -41.11 -10.56 -17.82
CA THR A 1002 -42.42 -11.23 -17.67
C THR A 1002 -43.57 -10.28 -17.36
N ASN A 1003 -43.28 -9.05 -16.92
CA ASN A 1003 -44.24 -8.09 -16.38
C ASN A 1003 -45.04 -8.61 -15.15
N GLN A 1004 -44.55 -9.67 -14.48
CA GLN A 1004 -45.16 -10.20 -13.24
C GLN A 1004 -44.47 -9.70 -11.97
N LEU A 1005 -43.22 -9.22 -12.08
CA LEU A 1005 -42.39 -8.75 -10.97
C LEU A 1005 -43.13 -7.73 -10.10
N GLY A 1006 -43.16 -7.96 -8.78
CA GLY A 1006 -43.78 -7.04 -7.82
C GLY A 1006 -42.96 -5.75 -7.68
N ILE A 1007 -43.62 -4.58 -7.69
CA ILE A 1007 -42.94 -3.28 -7.79
C ILE A 1007 -41.97 -2.98 -6.63
N LYS A 1008 -42.16 -3.62 -5.47
CA LYS A 1008 -41.25 -3.54 -4.32
C LYS A 1008 -39.87 -4.19 -4.55
N GLN A 1009 -39.70 -4.96 -5.62
CA GLN A 1009 -38.43 -5.58 -6.02
C GLN A 1009 -37.74 -4.78 -7.14
N THR A 1010 -38.04 -3.48 -7.25
CA THR A 1010 -37.46 -2.55 -8.21
C THR A 1010 -37.02 -1.29 -7.50
N GLN A 1011 -35.95 -0.67 -8.00
CA GLN A 1011 -35.56 0.66 -7.57
C GLN A 1011 -36.50 1.70 -8.19
N ARG A 1012 -36.73 2.79 -7.47
CA ARG A 1012 -37.57 3.91 -7.89
C ARG A 1012 -36.76 5.19 -7.88
N LYS A 1013 -36.78 5.94 -8.98
CA LYS A 1013 -36.19 7.28 -9.05
C LYS A 1013 -37.26 8.28 -9.47
N LYS A 1014 -37.43 9.32 -8.66
CA LYS A 1014 -38.30 10.46 -8.98
C LYS A 1014 -37.51 11.42 -9.88
N LEU A 1015 -38.12 11.87 -10.96
CA LEU A 1015 -37.58 12.81 -11.95
C LEU A 1015 -38.56 13.98 -12.12
N ARG A 1016 -38.10 15.08 -12.73
CA ARG A 1016 -38.85 16.33 -12.85
C ARG A 1016 -38.64 16.96 -14.22
N ILE A 1017 -39.73 17.35 -14.88
CA ILE A 1017 -39.67 18.06 -16.17
C ILE A 1017 -39.74 19.57 -15.96
N GLU A 1018 -39.07 20.34 -16.82
CA GLU A 1018 -39.09 21.81 -16.79
C GLU A 1018 -40.26 22.41 -17.58
N TYR A 1019 -40.79 21.66 -18.56
CA TYR A 1019 -41.91 22.04 -19.41
C TYR A 1019 -43.09 21.09 -19.18
N VAL A 1020 -44.24 21.62 -18.80
CA VAL A 1020 -45.47 20.88 -18.45
C VAL A 1020 -46.58 21.29 -19.41
N ASP A 1021 -47.19 20.31 -20.08
CA ASP A 1021 -48.22 20.49 -21.11
C ASP A 1021 -49.04 19.18 -21.28
N ASP A 1022 -50.36 19.27 -21.07
CA ASP A 1022 -51.33 18.17 -21.21
C ASP A 1022 -51.30 17.48 -22.58
N SER A 1023 -50.74 18.13 -23.60
CA SER A 1023 -50.66 17.64 -24.99
C SER A 1023 -49.28 17.05 -25.34
N ALA A 1024 -48.30 17.14 -24.46
CA ALA A 1024 -46.93 16.65 -24.67
C ALA A 1024 -46.65 15.36 -23.89
N PHE A 1025 -45.57 14.69 -24.24
CA PHE A 1025 -45.12 13.44 -23.60
C PHE A 1025 -43.67 13.53 -23.16
N VAL A 1026 -43.35 12.83 -22.07
CA VAL A 1026 -41.98 12.57 -21.65
C VAL A 1026 -41.47 11.36 -22.43
N TYR A 1027 -40.40 11.58 -23.19
CA TYR A 1027 -39.64 10.54 -23.87
C TYR A 1027 -38.40 10.21 -23.05
N ILE A 1028 -38.03 8.92 -23.01
CA ILE A 1028 -36.79 8.45 -22.40
C ILE A 1028 -35.95 7.67 -23.41
N ARG A 1029 -34.63 7.76 -23.32
CA ARG A 1029 -33.68 6.91 -24.05
C ARG A 1029 -32.54 6.48 -23.13
N ARG A 1030 -31.79 5.46 -23.53
CA ARG A 1030 -30.58 5.00 -22.83
C ARG A 1030 -29.36 5.27 -23.69
N VAL A 1031 -28.28 5.75 -23.07
CA VAL A 1031 -27.10 6.29 -23.77
C VAL A 1031 -25.77 5.70 -23.32
N SER A 1032 -25.72 5.06 -22.15
CA SER A 1032 -24.59 4.24 -21.69
C SER A 1032 -25.11 3.22 -20.65
N PRO A 1033 -24.30 2.25 -20.16
CA PRO A 1033 -24.77 1.14 -19.32
C PRO A 1033 -25.56 1.52 -18.06
N THR A 1034 -25.30 2.68 -17.45
CA THR A 1034 -26.01 3.24 -16.28
C THR A 1034 -26.87 4.48 -16.58
N VAL A 1035 -26.72 5.12 -17.74
CA VAL A 1035 -27.28 6.46 -18.00
C VAL A 1035 -28.48 6.40 -18.94
N LEU A 1036 -29.59 6.98 -18.49
CA LEU A 1036 -30.70 7.40 -19.34
C LEU A 1036 -30.68 8.91 -19.61
N GLU A 1037 -31.38 9.31 -20.64
CA GLU A 1037 -31.77 10.68 -20.94
C GLU A 1037 -33.29 10.77 -20.99
N TYR A 1038 -33.86 11.90 -20.59
CA TYR A 1038 -35.28 12.21 -20.78
C TYR A 1038 -35.47 13.63 -21.34
N VAL A 1039 -36.57 13.80 -22.07
CA VAL A 1039 -36.92 15.06 -22.75
C VAL A 1039 -38.43 15.16 -22.94
N VAL A 1040 -38.99 16.37 -23.00
CA VAL A 1040 -40.41 16.59 -23.32
C VAL A 1040 -40.57 16.91 -24.80
N ALA A 1041 -41.54 16.29 -25.48
CA ALA A 1041 -41.85 16.56 -26.89
C ALA A 1041 -43.32 16.24 -27.24
N TYR A 1042 -43.80 16.78 -28.37
CA TYR A 1042 -45.02 16.30 -29.03
C TYR A 1042 -44.74 15.05 -29.88
N GLU A 1043 -45.75 14.22 -30.11
CA GLU A 1043 -45.60 12.89 -30.74
C GLU A 1043 -44.99 12.94 -32.15
N ASP A 1044 -45.44 13.88 -32.99
CA ASP A 1044 -44.89 14.10 -34.34
C ASP A 1044 -43.50 14.78 -34.36
N SER A 1045 -43.06 15.35 -33.23
CA SER A 1045 -41.85 16.20 -33.15
C SER A 1045 -40.60 15.42 -32.77
N ILE A 1046 -40.71 14.35 -31.97
CA ILE A 1046 -39.57 13.58 -31.45
C ILE A 1046 -38.69 12.97 -32.58
N LEU A 1047 -39.30 12.58 -33.71
CA LEU A 1047 -38.59 12.02 -34.88
C LEU A 1047 -37.74 13.04 -35.65
N ASN A 1048 -37.96 14.33 -35.42
CA ASN A 1048 -37.22 15.43 -36.04
C ASN A 1048 -36.24 16.09 -35.06
N GLU A 1049 -35.98 15.46 -33.90
CA GLU A 1049 -35.20 16.00 -32.78
C GLU A 1049 -35.66 17.39 -32.30
N ALA A 1050 -36.96 17.68 -32.47
CA ALA A 1050 -37.59 18.92 -32.03
C ALA A 1050 -38.19 18.74 -30.63
N TYR A 1051 -37.50 19.29 -29.64
CA TYR A 1051 -37.80 19.11 -28.21
C TYR A 1051 -38.42 20.38 -27.58
N LEU A 1052 -39.20 20.20 -26.51
CA LEU A 1052 -39.82 21.27 -25.72
C LEU A 1052 -39.06 21.58 -24.42
N SER A 1053 -38.11 20.72 -24.05
CA SER A 1053 -37.14 20.92 -22.95
C SER A 1053 -35.72 20.66 -23.46
N GLU A 1054 -34.71 21.01 -22.67
CA GLU A 1054 -33.38 20.43 -22.85
C GLU A 1054 -33.39 18.91 -22.55
N ILE A 1055 -32.35 18.20 -23.00
CA ILE A 1055 -32.19 16.76 -22.75
C ILE A 1055 -31.51 16.55 -21.40
N THR A 1056 -32.25 16.04 -20.42
CA THR A 1056 -31.73 15.85 -19.06
C THR A 1056 -31.15 14.45 -18.89
N LYS A 1057 -29.84 14.36 -18.62
CA LYS A 1057 -29.14 13.12 -18.29
C LYS A 1057 -29.41 12.67 -16.85
N VAL A 1058 -29.58 11.36 -16.66
CA VAL A 1058 -29.78 10.71 -15.36
C VAL A 1058 -29.01 9.41 -15.29
N GLU A 1059 -28.10 9.32 -14.33
CA GLU A 1059 -27.48 8.02 -14.00
C GLU A 1059 -28.31 7.24 -12.98
N LEU A 1060 -28.39 5.93 -13.17
CA LEU A 1060 -29.00 4.94 -12.28
C LEU A 1060 -27.95 4.31 -11.32
N ASN A 1061 -28.40 3.57 -10.31
CA ASN A 1061 -27.56 2.91 -9.29
C ASN A 1061 -27.86 1.39 -9.23
#